data_AF-A0A222P6B9-F1
#
_entry.id   AF-A0A222P6B9-F1
#
_cell.length_a   1.000
_cell.length_b   1.000
_cell.length_c   1.000
_cell.angle_alpha   90.00
_cell.angle_beta   90.00
_cell.angle_gamma   90.00
#
_symmetry.space_group_name_H-M   'P 1'
#
loop_
_entity.id
_entity.type
_entity.pdbx_description
1 polymer ?
#
loop_
_entity_poly.entity_id
_entity_poly.type
_entity_poly.pdbx_seq_one_letter_code
_entity_poly.pdbx_strand_id
1 'polypeptide(L)'
;MPKYHGLVLEKYKDKTAGKNKSEVDGFYRAKGSSEEFLIKQPKDKKELFTELFAGLLLKEFTNRIVKALIAEKKLPKGSEKSLIFADLIQLDDDSYALIQPKINFIELFKIIGTGYKDGSDRDPFWEMVNGPSAYPALTQNGEYFGLSLSIMFSLLFCAHSVHSGNIVCLKPQGTHPLEQIISQFGRIDWGDAFRFFATNANNEEENILFPAEYEGLLNLKKYTKGYVQNYRNIAGLFTAIAEKGKRFAKKMEEKGEQLIQQFEAEEKEALQKASEATTLAMEEIKDEKNLLVKAAQEKAEKARKSGPMATFLLDIVTSAFSQIPEDLLDAQTKKKLAEYLDIPAFEHVIFGKKDGNYFQVTEEFARVLKHRMGRITQLKEQVSLQQIKETDLYQSILYTSTIDLSSKVNNETVFSDFVEDLTNFVNYKDELNLAQAIWIDFSRINLQQLAKQYNHYIDLLTQQAEIFNLWQHHPSRNLNALVPYNAKRTDELQAGHAFVPYYRESTILRRLSTIEPQSLGLYRFQPYEEPARQYSQENPTWKKLQDITSAGNQIIGFLKAAQGQYNFITEEIQSSKIKLNPQEIKIKYEKGMQDVLKHLSDAIIAFNERRETLMPLFTSSTLDKSFSFDSNFFYPISDEELSALNGVQLATICLEELNAAESRLLFRVINNTALWQTMSDALSENEDKFKARADNIPFKLARLGELRESLVSFNTQKEAFNNATTLDEKNVALERLQEKAEALPEVFQTELAKIIETAQNELQEQRRLLEEYNVAYTAFEKADNQAEVFSKIRAAYDKLPSYVRDLELERLKAATQSAFNACVASFDAVIIEPTLEEVDKKLQQFTALQTFFTSLPEFLAEGYRTEFAQKEKQQNFYQALKTYNSLQTLSQKVDGFNALAASKRALADSDSVSSYYPALEEIHRALTTLLKEQTVQVNAKVAPLEQQLTKLKAHLSSIPEPEKSLFLQSALKDKTLWEAVASCEKKQFSSGLVADLLALKKFHDDKLDSNEDSQFGQAYTDSLNNFYKEAVRIRLSDKSAKEQASAILKTAHSEFIHRHDKERLIADVIMVVSIIGLVIGAGRLLAGKSFFFSQAKTDREAEFANQWLKQLPDENEESDQTRLISPPAA
;
A
#
# COMPACT_ATOMS: atom_id res chain seq x y z
N MET A 1 -35.72 -47.72 39.07
CA MET A 1 -35.00 -48.22 37.88
C MET A 1 -33.53 -47.99 38.12
N PRO A 2 -32.69 -49.02 37.98
CA PRO A 2 -31.27 -48.90 38.28
C PRO A 2 -30.62 -47.88 37.36
N LYS A 3 -29.68 -47.09 37.91
CA LYS A 3 -28.92 -46.08 37.18
C LYS A 3 -27.46 -46.50 37.11
N TYR A 4 -26.85 -46.33 35.94
CA TYR A 4 -25.41 -46.60 35.75
C TYR A 4 -24.79 -45.43 34.97
N HIS A 5 -23.73 -44.83 35.52
CA HIS A 5 -23.09 -43.62 34.95
C HIS A 5 -24.07 -42.50 34.54
N GLY A 6 -25.13 -42.29 35.34
CA GLY A 6 -26.16 -41.28 35.06
C GLY A 6 -27.24 -41.70 34.06
N LEU A 7 -27.11 -42.88 33.43
CA LEU A 7 -28.11 -43.43 32.50
C LEU A 7 -29.14 -44.27 33.25
N VAL A 8 -30.42 -44.09 32.91
CA VAL A 8 -31.52 -44.93 33.42
C VAL A 8 -31.61 -46.19 32.58
N LEU A 9 -31.62 -47.36 33.22
CA LEU A 9 -31.64 -48.65 32.57
C LEU A 9 -33.04 -49.29 32.60
N GLU A 10 -33.51 -49.75 31.44
CA GLU A 10 -34.78 -50.45 31.28
C GLU A 10 -34.55 -51.93 30.93
N LYS A 11 -35.09 -52.85 31.75
CA LYS A 11 -35.01 -54.29 31.49
C LYS A 11 -35.90 -54.63 30.29
N TYR A 12 -35.36 -55.31 29.29
CA TYR A 12 -36.12 -55.69 28.08
C TYR A 12 -36.13 -57.19 27.80
N LYS A 13 -35.29 -57.98 28.47
CA LYS A 13 -35.22 -59.43 28.27
C LYS A 13 -34.65 -60.14 29.50
N ASP A 14 -35.23 -61.27 29.89
CA ASP A 14 -34.66 -62.13 30.92
C ASP A 14 -33.48 -62.95 30.39
N LYS A 15 -32.51 -63.26 31.27
CA LYS A 15 -31.45 -64.22 30.91
C LYS A 15 -32.00 -65.64 30.97
N THR A 16 -31.60 -66.47 30.01
CA THR A 16 -32.12 -67.84 29.84
C THR A 16 -31.17 -68.92 30.37
N ALA A 17 -29.94 -68.57 30.76
CA ALA A 17 -28.90 -69.49 31.22
C ALA A 17 -28.14 -68.92 32.44
N GLY A 18 -27.46 -69.78 33.19
CA GLY A 18 -26.67 -69.44 34.38
C GLY A 18 -27.33 -69.83 35.72
N LYS A 19 -26.53 -69.84 36.80
CA LYS A 19 -26.94 -70.33 38.15
C LYS A 19 -27.83 -69.36 38.94
N ASN A 20 -27.76 -68.06 38.63
CA ASN A 20 -28.50 -67.01 39.33
C ASN A 20 -29.87 -66.80 38.66
N LYS A 21 -30.94 -66.71 39.46
CA LYS A 21 -32.33 -66.49 39.00
C LYS A 21 -33.01 -65.47 39.93
N SER A 22 -32.46 -64.26 40.03
CA SER A 22 -33.11 -63.12 40.70
C SER A 22 -34.05 -62.40 39.73
N GLU A 23 -35.06 -61.68 40.23
CA GLU A 23 -35.98 -60.89 39.40
C GLU A 23 -35.27 -59.78 38.62
N VAL A 24 -34.13 -59.29 39.13
CA VAL A 24 -33.28 -58.28 38.49
C VAL A 24 -32.32 -58.87 37.45
N ASP A 25 -32.20 -60.20 37.36
CA ASP A 25 -31.29 -60.81 36.40
C ASP A 25 -31.84 -60.65 34.97
N GLY A 26 -31.07 -60.05 34.07
CA GLY A 26 -31.48 -59.91 32.68
C GLY A 26 -30.68 -58.91 31.87
N PHE A 27 -31.18 -58.64 30.67
CA PHE A 27 -30.63 -57.68 29.73
C PHE A 27 -31.38 -56.36 29.84
N TYR A 28 -30.59 -55.30 29.94
CA TYR A 28 -31.03 -53.93 30.13
C TYR A 28 -30.54 -53.06 28.97
N ARG A 29 -31.29 -52.02 28.64
CA ARG A 29 -30.90 -51.01 27.66
C ARG A 29 -30.91 -49.63 28.33
N ALA A 30 -29.91 -48.82 28.06
CA ALA A 30 -29.89 -47.44 28.49
C ALA A 30 -30.92 -46.61 27.71
N LYS A 31 -31.78 -45.89 28.43
CA LYS A 31 -32.85 -45.07 27.81
C LYS A 31 -32.24 -43.98 26.93
N GLY A 32 -32.66 -43.91 25.66
CA GLY A 32 -32.13 -42.95 24.68
C GLY A 32 -30.75 -43.31 24.12
N SER A 33 -30.23 -44.50 24.41
CA SER A 33 -28.96 -45.02 23.90
C SER A 33 -29.14 -46.41 23.26
N SER A 34 -28.18 -46.80 22.43
CA SER A 34 -28.07 -48.17 21.90
C SER A 34 -27.28 -49.12 22.82
N GLU A 35 -26.77 -48.61 23.95
CA GLU A 35 -26.00 -49.40 24.91
C GLU A 35 -26.86 -50.43 25.64
N GLU A 36 -26.39 -51.68 25.63
CA GLU A 36 -27.05 -52.81 26.26
C GLU A 36 -26.13 -53.47 27.28
N PHE A 37 -26.71 -53.89 28.40
CA PHE A 37 -26.01 -54.44 29.54
C PHE A 37 -26.64 -55.75 29.98
N LEU A 38 -25.83 -56.62 30.58
CA LEU A 38 -26.27 -57.77 31.37
C LEU A 38 -26.13 -57.38 32.85
N ILE A 39 -27.23 -57.43 33.60
CA ILE A 39 -27.21 -57.30 35.05
C ILE A 39 -27.42 -58.69 35.66
N LYS A 40 -26.55 -59.05 36.62
CA LYS A 40 -26.68 -60.27 37.41
C LYS A 40 -26.49 -59.97 38.89
N GLN A 41 -27.34 -60.53 39.73
CA GLN A 41 -27.25 -60.44 41.18
C GLN A 41 -26.83 -61.81 41.75
N PRO A 42 -25.54 -62.03 42.08
CA PRO A 42 -25.09 -63.28 42.67
C PRO A 42 -25.74 -63.54 44.03
N LYS A 43 -26.18 -64.77 44.28
CA LYS A 43 -26.72 -65.16 45.59
C LYS A 43 -25.65 -65.23 46.67
N ASP A 44 -24.42 -65.59 46.30
CA ASP A 44 -23.26 -65.63 47.19
C ASP A 44 -22.55 -64.27 47.13
N LYS A 45 -22.56 -63.51 48.24
CA LYS A 45 -21.85 -62.23 48.35
C LYS A 45 -20.33 -62.38 48.14
N LYS A 46 -19.77 -63.58 48.37
CA LYS A 46 -18.38 -63.88 48.01
C LYS A 46 -18.15 -63.76 46.51
N GLU A 47 -19.04 -64.34 45.70
CA GLU A 47 -18.98 -64.32 44.23
C GLU A 47 -19.19 -62.90 43.70
N LEU A 48 -20.13 -62.14 44.29
CA LEU A 48 -20.32 -60.71 44.03
C LEU A 48 -19.01 -59.93 44.22
N PHE A 49 -18.33 -60.11 45.35
CA PHE A 49 -17.06 -59.44 45.61
C PHE A 49 -15.95 -59.88 44.67
N THR A 50 -15.72 -61.18 44.50
CA THR A 50 -14.59 -61.69 43.71
C THR A 50 -14.71 -61.28 42.23
N GLU A 51 -15.92 -61.32 41.68
CA GLU A 51 -16.14 -60.91 40.30
C GLU A 51 -16.06 -59.39 40.11
N LEU A 52 -16.63 -58.61 41.04
CA LEU A 52 -16.47 -57.16 41.04
C LEU A 52 -15.00 -56.77 41.11
N PHE A 53 -14.27 -57.31 42.08
CA PHE A 53 -12.89 -56.93 42.33
C PHE A 53 -11.97 -57.33 41.16
N ALA A 54 -12.18 -58.51 40.58
CA ALA A 54 -11.49 -58.89 39.33
C ALA A 54 -11.82 -57.91 38.21
N GLY A 55 -13.07 -57.47 38.09
CA GLY A 55 -13.48 -56.53 37.07
C GLY A 55 -12.89 -55.13 37.23
N LEU A 56 -12.82 -54.61 38.46
CA LEU A 56 -12.16 -53.35 38.78
C LEU A 56 -10.65 -53.41 38.48
N LEU A 57 -9.97 -54.52 38.82
CA LEU A 57 -8.57 -54.70 38.46
C LEU A 57 -8.37 -54.78 36.93
N LEU A 58 -9.20 -55.52 36.21
CA LEU A 58 -9.15 -55.59 34.74
C LEU A 58 -9.40 -54.21 34.10
N LYS A 59 -10.30 -53.41 34.66
CA LYS A 59 -10.56 -52.03 34.24
C LYS A 59 -9.31 -51.17 34.40
N GLU A 60 -8.63 -51.24 35.54
CA GLU A 60 -7.36 -50.52 35.78
C GLU A 60 -6.25 -50.96 34.82
N PHE A 61 -6.01 -52.28 34.67
CA PHE A 61 -5.02 -52.78 33.71
C PHE A 61 -5.37 -52.41 32.27
N THR A 62 -6.64 -52.45 31.89
CA THR A 62 -7.10 -52.09 30.55
C THR A 62 -6.79 -50.64 30.24
N ASN A 63 -7.13 -49.73 31.17
CA ASN A 63 -6.94 -48.30 30.99
C ASN A 63 -5.48 -47.87 31.03
N ARG A 64 -4.67 -48.46 31.91
CA ARG A 64 -3.29 -47.99 32.16
C ARG A 64 -2.22 -48.75 31.37
N ILE A 65 -2.47 -50.01 31.01
CA ILE A 65 -1.49 -50.89 30.35
C ILE A 65 -1.95 -51.35 28.97
N VAL A 66 -3.12 -51.98 28.84
CA VAL A 66 -3.57 -52.58 27.57
C VAL A 66 -3.68 -51.52 26.48
N LYS A 67 -4.37 -50.40 26.74
CA LYS A 67 -4.50 -49.28 25.79
C LYS A 67 -3.15 -48.68 25.39
N ALA A 68 -2.20 -48.59 26.33
CA ALA A 68 -0.86 -48.10 26.04
C ALA A 68 -0.09 -49.05 25.11
N LEU A 69 -0.16 -50.36 25.36
CA LEU A 69 0.46 -51.37 24.50
C LEU A 69 -0.18 -51.45 23.12
N ILE A 70 -1.48 -51.13 22.99
CA ILE A 70 -2.15 -50.97 21.68
C ILE A 70 -1.63 -49.75 20.93
N ALA A 71 -1.51 -48.60 21.60
CA ALA A 71 -0.97 -47.38 20.99
C ALA A 71 0.47 -47.57 20.51
N GLU A 72 1.27 -48.36 21.23
CA GLU A 72 2.64 -48.75 20.87
C GLU A 72 2.70 -49.88 19.83
N LYS A 73 1.56 -50.33 19.28
CA LYS A 73 1.46 -51.47 18.33
C LYS A 73 2.05 -52.78 18.86
N LYS A 74 2.15 -52.93 20.18
CA LYS A 74 2.62 -54.15 20.87
C LYS A 74 1.49 -55.13 21.20
N LEU A 75 0.24 -54.66 21.10
CA LEU A 75 -0.98 -55.47 21.12
C LEU A 75 -1.89 -55.06 19.95
N PRO A 76 -2.68 -56.00 19.40
CA PRO A 76 -3.65 -55.66 18.36
C PRO A 76 -4.74 -54.69 18.84
N LYS A 77 -5.20 -53.81 17.94
CA LYS A 77 -6.35 -52.92 18.21
C LYS A 77 -7.58 -53.77 18.56
N GLY A 78 -8.30 -53.38 19.61
CA GLY A 78 -9.45 -54.16 20.11
C GLY A 78 -9.09 -55.22 21.14
N SER A 79 -7.81 -55.44 21.48
CA SER A 79 -7.38 -56.41 22.52
C SER A 79 -8.02 -56.17 23.88
N GLU A 80 -8.42 -54.94 24.19
CA GLU A 80 -9.18 -54.61 25.39
C GLU A 80 -10.53 -55.33 25.45
N LYS A 81 -11.14 -55.65 24.29
CA LYS A 81 -12.44 -56.34 24.22
C LYS A 81 -12.33 -57.83 24.59
N SER A 82 -11.13 -58.40 24.63
CA SER A 82 -10.89 -59.77 25.09
C SER A 82 -10.96 -59.91 26.63
N LEU A 83 -10.92 -58.79 27.34
CA LEU A 83 -11.05 -58.71 28.79
C LEU A 83 -12.45 -58.20 29.12
N ILE A 84 -13.41 -59.12 29.20
CA ILE A 84 -14.80 -58.78 29.51
C ILE A 84 -14.98 -58.86 31.02
N PHE A 85 -15.32 -57.74 31.64
CA PHE A 85 -15.43 -57.62 33.08
C PHE A 85 -16.74 -56.96 33.52
N ALA A 86 -17.15 -57.26 34.75
CA ALA A 86 -18.27 -56.62 35.42
C ALA A 86 -17.83 -55.38 36.19
N ASP A 87 -18.78 -54.46 36.39
CA ASP A 87 -18.72 -53.32 37.30
C ASP A 87 -19.87 -53.45 38.32
N LEU A 88 -19.92 -52.55 39.31
CA LEU A 88 -20.97 -52.54 40.31
C LEU A 88 -22.16 -51.69 39.87
N ILE A 89 -23.37 -52.13 40.19
CA ILE A 89 -24.57 -51.30 40.13
C ILE A 89 -25.38 -51.44 41.42
N GLN A 90 -25.86 -50.31 41.92
CA GLN A 90 -26.80 -50.27 43.04
C GLN A 90 -28.23 -50.36 42.52
N LEU A 91 -29.04 -51.20 43.16
CA LEU A 91 -30.44 -51.42 42.85
C LEU A 91 -31.33 -50.47 43.66
N ASP A 92 -32.62 -50.42 43.32
CA ASP A 92 -33.58 -49.53 43.98
C ASP A 92 -33.84 -49.89 45.46
N ASP A 93 -33.47 -51.10 45.89
CA ASP A 93 -33.59 -51.61 47.27
C ASP A 93 -32.28 -51.44 48.07
N ASP A 94 -31.39 -50.56 47.60
CA ASP A 94 -30.03 -50.32 48.11
C ASP A 94 -29.08 -51.53 48.04
N SER A 95 -29.54 -52.69 47.55
CA SER A 95 -28.68 -53.85 47.35
C SER A 95 -27.82 -53.71 46.08
N TYR A 96 -26.78 -54.54 45.97
CA TYR A 96 -25.81 -54.47 44.88
C TYR A 96 -25.94 -55.64 43.90
N ALA A 97 -25.71 -55.35 42.63
CA ALA A 97 -25.60 -56.32 41.55
C ALA A 97 -24.39 -56.02 40.66
N LEU A 98 -24.03 -56.98 39.81
CA LEU A 98 -22.98 -56.82 38.81
C LEU A 98 -23.60 -56.38 37.48
N ILE A 99 -23.03 -55.36 36.87
CA ILE A 99 -23.37 -54.90 35.53
C ILE A 99 -22.21 -55.17 34.57
N GLN A 100 -22.50 -55.73 33.41
CA GLN A 100 -21.51 -56.05 32.38
C GLN A 100 -22.01 -55.58 31.01
N PRO A 101 -21.15 -55.09 30.11
CA PRO A 101 -21.54 -54.83 28.72
C PRO A 101 -22.09 -56.09 28.03
N LYS A 102 -23.16 -55.96 27.25
CA LYS A 102 -23.67 -57.06 26.42
C LYS A 102 -22.74 -57.27 25.22
N ILE A 103 -22.12 -58.45 25.15
CA ILE A 103 -21.19 -58.81 24.07
C ILE A 103 -21.80 -59.94 23.22
N ASN A 104 -21.66 -59.84 21.89
CA ASN A 104 -22.05 -60.91 20.97
C ASN A 104 -20.87 -61.87 20.79
N PHE A 105 -21.06 -63.13 21.15
CA PHE A 105 -20.01 -64.15 21.06
C PHE A 105 -20.57 -65.53 20.70
N ILE A 106 -19.65 -66.48 20.49
CA ILE A 106 -19.87 -67.92 20.36
C ILE A 106 -19.08 -68.58 21.49
N GLU A 107 -19.74 -69.42 22.29
CA GLU A 107 -19.11 -70.18 23.36
C GLU A 107 -18.12 -71.20 22.80
N LEU A 108 -16.97 -71.40 23.46
CA LEU A 108 -15.89 -72.22 22.94
C LEU A 108 -16.32 -73.67 22.68
N PHE A 109 -17.17 -74.26 23.54
CA PHE A 109 -17.63 -75.64 23.37
C PHE A 109 -18.38 -75.88 22.05
N LYS A 110 -18.98 -74.84 21.48
CA LYS A 110 -19.64 -74.90 20.16
C LYS A 110 -18.63 -74.93 19.02
N ILE A 111 -17.45 -74.36 19.24
CA ILE A 111 -16.34 -74.32 18.27
C ILE A 111 -15.58 -75.64 18.27
N ILE A 112 -15.26 -76.17 19.45
CA ILE A 112 -14.45 -77.40 19.61
C ILE A 112 -15.29 -78.68 19.73
N GLY A 113 -16.62 -78.58 19.70
CA GLY A 113 -17.52 -79.74 19.71
C GLY A 113 -17.61 -80.49 21.04
N THR A 114 -17.45 -79.78 22.17
CA THR A 114 -17.49 -80.37 23.52
C THR A 114 -18.80 -80.11 24.30
N GLY A 115 -19.87 -79.70 23.60
CA GLY A 115 -21.19 -79.42 24.18
C GLY A 115 -22.09 -80.64 24.34
N TYR A 116 -23.17 -80.48 25.13
CA TYR A 116 -24.28 -81.43 25.10
C TYR A 116 -24.93 -81.50 23.72
N LYS A 117 -25.57 -82.63 23.40
CA LYS A 117 -26.26 -82.83 22.11
C LYS A 117 -27.39 -81.82 21.85
N ASP A 118 -27.96 -81.23 22.89
CA ASP A 118 -28.99 -80.19 22.80
C ASP A 118 -28.41 -78.77 22.63
N GLY A 119 -27.08 -78.62 22.66
CA GLY A 119 -26.37 -77.35 22.49
C GLY A 119 -26.54 -76.36 23.65
N SER A 120 -27.08 -76.79 24.79
CA SER A 120 -27.47 -75.94 25.92
C SER A 120 -26.27 -75.38 26.72
N ASP A 121 -25.28 -76.23 27.00
CA ASP A 121 -24.05 -75.92 27.75
C ASP A 121 -22.94 -76.90 27.32
N ARG A 122 -21.71 -76.68 27.80
CA ARG A 122 -20.62 -77.67 27.74
C ARG A 122 -21.02 -78.95 28.48
N ASP A 123 -20.56 -80.10 27.99
CA ASP A 123 -20.61 -81.36 28.72
C ASP A 123 -19.26 -81.53 29.47
N PRO A 124 -19.23 -81.37 30.82
CA PRO A 124 -17.96 -81.38 31.57
C PRO A 124 -17.22 -82.72 31.47
N PHE A 125 -17.94 -83.84 31.35
CA PHE A 125 -17.32 -85.16 31.23
C PHE A 125 -16.76 -85.35 29.82
N TRP A 126 -17.51 -84.93 28.80
CA TRP A 126 -17.07 -85.02 27.41
C TRP A 126 -15.87 -84.10 27.11
N GLU A 127 -15.89 -82.87 27.63
CA GLU A 127 -14.77 -81.92 27.55
C GLU A 127 -13.55 -82.42 28.33
N MET A 128 -13.73 -83.10 29.45
CA MET A 128 -12.62 -83.72 30.18
C MET A 128 -11.92 -84.80 29.34
N VAL A 129 -12.68 -85.69 28.68
CA VAL A 129 -12.11 -86.80 27.90
C VAL A 129 -11.52 -86.33 26.58
N ASN A 130 -12.22 -85.44 25.86
CA ASN A 130 -11.84 -85.05 24.48
C ASN A 130 -11.21 -83.66 24.37
N GLY A 131 -11.30 -82.83 25.41
CA GLY A 131 -10.73 -81.48 25.45
C GLY A 131 -9.22 -81.45 25.14
N PRO A 132 -8.39 -82.33 25.72
CA PRO A 132 -6.96 -82.38 25.40
C PRO A 132 -6.65 -82.46 23.90
N SER A 133 -7.45 -83.20 23.11
CA SER A 133 -7.30 -83.32 21.66
C SER A 133 -8.08 -82.27 20.86
N ALA A 134 -9.11 -81.65 21.44
CA ALA A 134 -9.99 -80.70 20.75
C ALA A 134 -9.50 -79.25 20.81
N TYR A 135 -8.79 -78.85 21.87
CA TYR A 135 -8.29 -77.49 22.06
C TYR A 135 -7.25 -77.01 21.02
N PRO A 136 -6.40 -77.88 20.45
CA PRO A 136 -5.55 -77.51 19.31
C PRO A 136 -6.32 -76.97 18.09
N ALA A 137 -7.61 -77.32 17.92
CA ALA A 137 -8.43 -76.82 16.81
C ALA A 137 -8.67 -75.30 16.88
N LEU A 138 -8.47 -74.67 18.04
CA LEU A 138 -8.64 -73.22 18.23
C LEU A 138 -7.66 -72.39 17.42
N THR A 139 -6.55 -72.99 17.00
CA THR A 139 -5.49 -72.32 16.24
C THR A 139 -5.44 -72.73 14.77
N GLN A 140 -6.35 -73.62 14.33
CA GLN A 140 -6.29 -74.24 13.00
C GLN A 140 -7.17 -73.55 11.93
N ASN A 141 -8.01 -72.58 12.32
CA ASN A 141 -9.09 -72.04 11.46
C ASN A 141 -8.96 -70.54 11.09
N GLY A 142 -7.75 -69.99 11.02
CA GLY A 142 -7.51 -68.63 10.53
C GLY A 142 -6.65 -67.78 11.45
N GLU A 143 -6.76 -66.47 11.32
CA GLU A 143 -5.98 -65.51 12.09
C GLU A 143 -6.71 -65.18 13.41
N TYR A 144 -6.01 -65.21 14.55
CA TYR A 144 -6.66 -65.04 15.85
C TYR A 144 -5.83 -64.27 16.87
N PHE A 145 -6.51 -63.72 17.88
CA PHE A 145 -5.89 -63.04 19.03
C PHE A 145 -6.77 -63.10 20.29
N GLY A 146 -6.25 -62.59 21.41
CA GLY A 146 -6.98 -62.49 22.67
C GLY A 146 -6.87 -63.71 23.59
N LEU A 147 -6.71 -64.93 23.06
CA LEU A 147 -6.70 -66.16 23.89
C LEU A 147 -5.58 -66.16 24.94
N SER A 148 -4.33 -65.96 24.50
CA SER A 148 -3.18 -65.80 25.40
C SER A 148 -3.35 -64.65 26.40
N LEU A 149 -4.02 -63.54 26.02
CA LEU A 149 -4.25 -62.41 26.93
C LEU A 149 -5.25 -62.78 28.03
N SER A 150 -6.38 -63.40 27.67
CA SER A 150 -7.39 -63.84 28.62
C SER A 150 -6.85 -64.90 29.58
N ILE A 151 -6.05 -65.87 29.10
CA ILE A 151 -5.43 -66.89 29.97
C ILE A 151 -4.35 -66.28 30.85
N MET A 152 -3.53 -65.35 30.35
CA MET A 152 -2.53 -64.65 31.16
C MET A 152 -3.16 -63.98 32.38
N PHE A 153 -4.25 -63.23 32.19
CA PHE A 153 -4.97 -62.59 33.30
C PHE A 153 -5.65 -63.61 34.23
N SER A 154 -6.13 -64.73 33.67
CA SER A 154 -6.66 -65.85 34.45
C SER A 154 -5.62 -66.42 35.40
N LEU A 155 -4.40 -66.63 34.91
CA LEU A 155 -3.27 -67.06 35.73
C LEU A 155 -2.85 -65.98 36.72
N LEU A 156 -2.81 -64.71 36.32
CA LEU A 156 -2.43 -63.60 37.20
C LEU A 156 -3.37 -63.49 38.41
N PHE A 157 -4.67 -63.71 38.21
CA PHE A 157 -5.70 -63.57 39.25
C PHE A 157 -6.06 -64.89 39.96
N CYS A 158 -5.35 -65.99 39.70
CA CYS A 158 -5.66 -67.31 40.27
C CYS A 158 -7.11 -67.76 39.96
N ALA A 159 -7.55 -67.48 38.73
CA ALA A 159 -8.88 -67.79 38.21
C ALA A 159 -8.80 -69.00 37.25
N HIS A 160 -8.60 -70.21 37.79
CA HIS A 160 -8.27 -71.41 37.00
C HIS A 160 -9.46 -72.08 36.29
N SER A 161 -10.70 -71.59 36.45
CA SER A 161 -11.90 -72.14 35.78
C SER A 161 -12.04 -71.67 34.32
N VAL A 162 -10.98 -71.82 33.52
CA VAL A 162 -10.90 -71.41 32.10
C VAL A 162 -11.52 -72.42 31.12
N HIS A 163 -12.62 -73.06 31.50
CA HIS A 163 -13.29 -74.06 30.67
C HIS A 163 -13.99 -73.44 29.44
N SER A 164 -14.40 -74.29 28.51
CA SER A 164 -15.01 -73.91 27.24
C SER A 164 -16.32 -73.09 27.32
N GLY A 165 -16.96 -73.03 28.50
CA GLY A 165 -18.09 -72.13 28.78
C GLY A 165 -17.71 -70.69 29.18
N ASN A 166 -16.48 -70.46 29.66
CA ASN A 166 -16.02 -69.14 30.13
C ASN A 166 -15.11 -68.45 29.11
N ILE A 167 -14.46 -69.23 28.25
CA ILE A 167 -13.78 -68.70 27.07
C ILE A 167 -14.77 -68.65 25.90
N VAL A 168 -14.73 -67.56 25.15
CA VAL A 168 -15.67 -67.29 24.06
C VAL A 168 -14.93 -66.72 22.86
N CYS A 169 -15.46 -66.93 21.65
CA CYS A 169 -15.04 -66.23 20.44
C CYS A 169 -16.00 -65.08 20.16
N LEU A 170 -15.50 -63.85 20.17
CA LEU A 170 -16.28 -62.66 19.89
C LEU A 170 -16.69 -62.64 18.42
N LYS A 171 -17.92 -62.22 18.14
CA LYS A 171 -18.36 -61.97 16.77
C LYS A 171 -17.80 -60.62 16.30
N PRO A 172 -17.29 -60.51 15.06
CA PRO A 172 -16.88 -59.23 14.48
C PRO A 172 -18.01 -58.22 14.59
N GLN A 173 -17.68 -56.99 15.00
CA GLN A 173 -18.64 -55.91 15.12
C GLN A 173 -18.80 -55.12 13.81
N GLY A 174 -17.81 -55.14 12.93
CA GLY A 174 -17.88 -54.47 11.63
C GLY A 174 -18.56 -55.32 10.56
N THR A 175 -19.01 -54.64 9.51
CA THR A 175 -19.66 -55.23 8.33
C THR A 175 -18.65 -55.59 7.23
N HIS A 176 -17.37 -55.23 7.41
CA HIS A 176 -16.35 -55.46 6.40
C HIS A 176 -15.97 -56.96 6.31
N PRO A 177 -15.94 -57.57 5.12
CA PRO A 177 -15.63 -59.00 4.96
C PRO A 177 -14.29 -59.43 5.56
N LEU A 178 -13.23 -58.62 5.42
CA LEU A 178 -11.90 -58.94 6.00
C LEU A 178 -11.90 -59.06 7.53
N GLU A 179 -12.79 -58.35 8.24
CA GLU A 179 -12.90 -58.50 9.71
C GLU A 179 -13.48 -59.86 10.10
N GLN A 180 -14.19 -60.54 9.18
CA GLN A 180 -14.74 -61.88 9.40
C GLN A 180 -13.67 -62.97 9.32
N ILE A 181 -12.47 -62.66 8.82
CA ILE A 181 -11.34 -63.59 8.79
C ILE A 181 -10.73 -63.80 10.18
N ILE A 182 -10.93 -62.84 11.09
CA ILE A 182 -10.21 -62.76 12.35
C ILE A 182 -11.08 -63.27 13.51
N SER A 183 -10.55 -64.25 14.26
CA SER A 183 -11.18 -64.75 15.47
C SER A 183 -10.61 -64.07 16.72
N GLN A 184 -11.42 -63.29 17.43
CA GLN A 184 -11.03 -62.71 18.72
C GLN A 184 -11.55 -63.57 19.87
N PHE A 185 -10.67 -64.10 20.71
CA PHE A 185 -11.05 -64.80 21.92
C PHE A 185 -11.16 -63.83 23.11
N GLY A 186 -12.10 -64.08 24.00
CA GLY A 186 -12.25 -63.37 25.26
C GLY A 186 -12.63 -64.30 26.40
N ARG A 187 -12.58 -63.79 27.63
CA ARG A 187 -13.08 -64.48 28.82
C ARG A 187 -14.24 -63.70 29.43
N ILE A 188 -15.30 -64.43 29.76
CA ILE A 188 -16.43 -64.00 30.58
C ILE A 188 -16.42 -64.76 31.91
N ASP A 189 -17.16 -64.24 32.90
CA ASP A 189 -17.32 -64.82 34.24
C ASP A 189 -16.00 -64.99 35.02
N TRP A 190 -15.75 -64.03 35.91
CA TRP A 190 -14.54 -63.98 36.75
C TRP A 190 -14.83 -64.30 38.22
N GLY A 191 -16.00 -64.87 38.54
CA GLY A 191 -16.41 -65.17 39.91
C GLY A 191 -15.56 -66.25 40.62
N ASP A 192 -14.70 -66.97 39.90
CA ASP A 192 -13.74 -67.93 40.46
C ASP A 192 -12.38 -67.31 40.84
N ALA A 193 -12.17 -66.02 40.56
CA ALA A 193 -10.89 -65.34 40.83
C ALA A 193 -10.49 -65.38 42.31
N PHE A 194 -9.19 -65.28 42.56
CA PHE A 194 -8.54 -65.15 43.86
C PHE A 194 -8.75 -66.32 44.84
N ARG A 195 -9.13 -67.50 44.35
CA ARG A 195 -9.23 -68.69 45.22
C ARG A 195 -7.85 -69.11 45.73
N PHE A 196 -7.69 -69.16 47.05
CA PHE A 196 -6.42 -69.44 47.75
C PHE A 196 -5.27 -68.57 47.21
N PHE A 197 -5.56 -67.28 46.96
CA PHE A 197 -4.68 -66.40 46.21
C PHE A 197 -3.30 -66.23 46.83
N ALA A 198 -3.23 -66.02 48.15
CA ALA A 198 -1.97 -65.78 48.86
C ALA A 198 -1.27 -67.06 49.32
N THR A 199 -1.90 -68.23 49.19
CA THR A 199 -1.30 -69.52 49.58
C THR A 199 -0.04 -69.81 48.76
N ASN A 200 1.05 -70.21 49.43
CA ASN A 200 2.32 -70.52 48.77
C ASN A 200 2.17 -71.59 47.68
N ALA A 201 1.35 -72.63 47.94
CA ALA A 201 1.05 -73.70 46.99
C ALA A 201 0.57 -73.17 45.63
N ASN A 202 -0.19 -72.07 45.57
CA ASN A 202 -0.67 -71.51 44.30
C ASN A 202 0.35 -70.64 43.56
N ASN A 203 1.48 -70.32 44.17
CA ASN A 203 2.40 -69.26 43.74
C ASN A 203 3.81 -69.77 43.38
N GLU A 204 4.08 -71.07 43.51
CA GLU A 204 5.35 -71.70 43.10
C GLU A 204 5.46 -71.96 41.58
N GLU A 205 6.67 -72.29 41.11
CA GLU A 205 7.07 -72.39 39.69
C GLU A 205 6.16 -73.24 38.82
N GLU A 206 5.91 -74.48 39.23
CA GLU A 206 5.03 -75.40 38.50
C GLU A 206 3.55 -75.16 38.86
N ASN A 207 3.28 -74.58 40.03
CA ASN A 207 1.95 -74.58 40.62
C ASN A 207 1.06 -73.39 40.22
N ILE A 208 1.59 -72.34 39.59
CA ILE A 208 0.72 -71.30 39.01
C ILE A 208 -0.24 -71.87 37.93
N LEU A 209 0.11 -73.02 37.32
CA LEU A 209 -0.72 -73.77 36.38
C LEU A 209 -1.62 -74.83 37.04
N PHE A 210 -1.33 -75.20 38.30
CA PHE A 210 -1.98 -76.27 39.05
C PHE A 210 -2.42 -75.73 40.42
N PRO A 211 -3.69 -75.29 40.58
CA PRO A 211 -4.14 -74.72 41.84
C PRO A 211 -4.18 -75.74 42.97
N ALA A 212 -3.94 -75.28 44.20
CA ALA A 212 -3.95 -76.04 45.46
C ALA A 212 -5.27 -76.79 45.70
N GLU A 213 -6.39 -76.35 45.10
CA GLU A 213 -7.67 -77.08 45.13
C GLU A 213 -7.56 -78.49 44.51
N TYR A 214 -6.53 -78.77 43.71
CA TYR A 214 -6.31 -80.05 43.02
C TYR A 214 -5.36 -80.99 43.77
N GLU A 215 -4.83 -80.61 44.94
CA GLU A 215 -3.92 -81.43 45.73
C GLU A 215 -4.65 -82.55 46.51
N GLY A 216 -3.98 -83.70 46.72
CA GLY A 216 -4.50 -84.88 47.43
C GLY A 216 -4.72 -86.14 46.55
N LEU A 217 -4.31 -87.32 47.04
CA LEU A 217 -4.28 -88.61 46.31
C LEU A 217 -5.67 -89.14 45.84
N LEU A 218 -6.77 -88.66 46.46
CA LEU A 218 -8.16 -89.07 46.16
C LEU A 218 -9.03 -87.92 45.62
N ASN A 219 -8.42 -86.80 45.19
CA ASN A 219 -9.15 -85.60 44.81
C ASN A 219 -9.71 -85.68 43.37
N LEU A 220 -10.95 -86.15 43.23
CA LEU A 220 -11.71 -86.22 41.95
C LEU A 220 -11.79 -84.86 41.21
N LYS A 221 -11.58 -83.73 41.90
CA LYS A 221 -11.59 -82.39 41.28
C LYS A 221 -10.40 -82.16 40.34
N LYS A 222 -9.24 -82.78 40.59
CA LYS A 222 -8.06 -82.70 39.70
C LYS A 222 -8.40 -83.20 38.29
N TYR A 223 -9.16 -84.29 38.21
CA TYR A 223 -9.54 -84.93 36.95
C TYR A 223 -10.71 -84.22 36.27
N THR A 224 -11.66 -83.68 37.04
CA THR A 224 -12.91 -83.08 36.50
C THR A 224 -12.84 -81.56 36.29
N LYS A 225 -11.78 -80.88 36.74
CA LYS A 225 -11.67 -79.41 36.69
C LYS A 225 -10.32 -78.86 36.20
N GLY A 226 -9.39 -79.70 35.75
CA GLY A 226 -8.03 -79.31 35.32
C GLY A 226 -7.93 -78.57 33.98
N TYR A 227 -8.80 -77.59 33.69
CA TYR A 227 -8.96 -77.00 32.35
C TYR A 227 -7.72 -76.30 31.79
N VAL A 228 -6.85 -75.75 32.63
CA VAL A 228 -5.57 -75.14 32.19
C VAL A 228 -4.69 -76.16 31.45
N GLN A 229 -4.79 -77.45 31.79
CA GLN A 229 -4.03 -78.51 31.13
C GLN A 229 -4.45 -78.73 29.67
N ASN A 230 -5.74 -78.52 29.33
CA ASN A 230 -6.20 -78.63 27.94
C ASN A 230 -5.50 -77.61 27.02
N TYR A 231 -5.21 -76.41 27.54
CA TYR A 231 -4.49 -75.37 26.80
C TYR A 231 -3.00 -75.68 26.59
N ARG A 232 -2.38 -76.57 27.39
CA ARG A 232 -0.97 -76.97 27.20
C ARG A 232 -0.75 -77.77 25.92
N ASN A 233 -1.81 -78.32 25.35
CA ASN A 233 -1.74 -79.03 24.08
C ASN A 233 -1.77 -78.07 22.87
N ILE A 234 -2.00 -76.77 23.09
CA ILE A 234 -1.86 -75.74 22.06
C ILE A 234 -0.39 -75.31 22.05
N ALA A 235 0.39 -75.88 21.13
CA ALA A 235 1.82 -75.63 21.03
C ALA A 235 2.13 -74.13 20.90
N GLY A 236 3.01 -73.60 21.73
CA GLY A 236 3.44 -72.19 21.65
C GLY A 236 2.55 -71.19 22.42
N LEU A 237 1.41 -71.62 22.95
CA LEU A 237 0.50 -70.72 23.69
C LEU A 237 1.13 -70.20 24.99
N PHE A 238 1.85 -71.03 25.74
CA PHE A 238 2.48 -70.62 27.00
C PHE A 238 3.69 -69.72 26.75
N THR A 239 4.40 -69.96 25.65
CA THR A 239 5.44 -69.05 25.14
C THR A 239 4.85 -67.68 24.83
N ALA A 240 3.72 -67.63 24.11
CA ALA A 240 3.02 -66.37 23.82
C ALA A 240 2.49 -65.67 25.08
N ILE A 241 2.00 -66.43 26.07
CA ILE A 241 1.61 -65.90 27.39
C ILE A 241 2.82 -65.29 28.10
N ALA A 242 3.97 -65.97 28.12
CA ALA A 242 5.19 -65.47 28.75
C ALA A 242 5.70 -64.19 28.09
N GLU A 243 5.70 -64.14 26.75
CA GLU A 243 6.08 -62.95 26.00
C GLU A 243 5.17 -61.75 26.28
N LYS A 244 3.84 -61.98 26.33
CA LYS A 244 2.91 -60.94 26.75
C LYS A 244 3.17 -60.52 28.19
N GLY A 245 3.42 -61.48 29.10
CA GLY A 245 3.83 -61.22 30.47
C GLY A 245 5.04 -60.29 30.55
N LYS A 246 6.10 -60.52 29.76
CA LYS A 246 7.29 -59.65 29.68
C LYS A 246 6.94 -58.24 29.21
N ARG A 247 6.09 -58.09 28.18
CA ARG A 247 5.65 -56.78 27.68
C ARG A 247 4.87 -56.02 28.74
N PHE A 248 3.98 -56.70 29.45
CA PHE A 248 3.19 -56.16 30.55
C PHE A 248 4.09 -55.77 31.72
N ALA A 249 4.98 -56.65 32.16
CA ALA A 249 5.96 -56.40 33.22
C ALA A 249 6.77 -55.13 32.95
N LYS A 250 7.36 -55.02 31.75
CA LYS A 250 8.10 -53.82 31.33
C LYS A 250 7.24 -52.55 31.38
N LYS A 251 6.00 -52.61 30.87
CA LYS A 251 5.09 -51.45 30.90
C LYS A 251 4.69 -51.05 32.32
N MET A 252 4.53 -52.04 33.21
CA MET A 252 4.26 -51.80 34.64
C MET A 252 5.46 -51.15 35.34
N GLU A 253 6.68 -51.53 34.98
CA GLU A 253 7.90 -50.86 35.46
C GLU A 253 7.94 -49.40 35.01
N GLU A 254 7.76 -49.13 33.72
CA GLU A 254 7.72 -47.76 33.17
C GLU A 254 6.65 -46.90 33.87
N LYS A 255 5.45 -47.44 34.09
CA LYS A 255 4.37 -46.73 34.80
C LYS A 255 4.65 -46.56 36.30
N GLY A 256 5.31 -47.53 36.91
CA GLY A 256 5.78 -47.45 38.29
C GLY A 256 6.83 -46.36 38.48
N GLU A 257 7.77 -46.22 37.55
CA GLU A 257 8.79 -45.15 37.58
C GLU A 257 8.14 -43.77 37.50
N GLN A 258 7.15 -43.60 36.62
CA GLN A 258 6.36 -42.37 36.51
C GLN A 258 5.65 -42.03 37.82
N LEU A 259 5.06 -43.02 38.49
CA LEU A 259 4.41 -42.83 39.79
C LEU A 259 5.41 -42.49 40.89
N ILE A 260 6.57 -43.13 40.92
CA ILE A 260 7.63 -42.80 41.88
C ILE A 260 8.05 -41.34 41.69
N GLN A 261 8.33 -40.92 40.45
CA GLN A 261 8.68 -39.53 40.15
C GLN A 261 7.58 -38.54 40.59
N GLN A 262 6.31 -38.91 40.39
CA GLN A 262 5.19 -38.11 40.86
C GLN A 262 5.17 -38.00 42.40
N PHE A 263 5.35 -39.11 43.13
CA PHE A 263 5.40 -39.09 44.58
C PHE A 263 6.59 -38.29 45.12
N GLU A 264 7.73 -38.32 44.42
CA GLU A 264 8.90 -37.48 44.75
C GLU A 264 8.67 -35.99 44.46
N ALA A 265 7.90 -35.67 43.42
CA ALA A 265 7.48 -34.30 43.14
C ALA A 265 6.48 -33.80 44.19
N GLU A 266 5.49 -34.64 44.58
CA GLU A 266 4.56 -34.38 45.68
C GLU A 266 5.30 -34.18 47.01
N GLU A 267 6.32 -34.99 47.29
CA GLU A 267 7.22 -34.84 48.45
C GLU A 267 7.91 -33.47 48.45
N LYS A 268 8.54 -33.09 47.32
CA LYS A 268 9.22 -31.80 47.16
C LYS A 268 8.26 -30.61 47.26
N GLU A 269 7.08 -30.71 46.65
CA GLU A 269 6.06 -29.67 46.69
C GLU A 269 5.49 -29.50 48.11
N ALA A 270 5.26 -30.61 48.83
CA ALA A 270 4.84 -30.57 50.23
C ALA A 270 5.91 -29.92 51.12
N LEU A 271 7.20 -30.25 50.91
CA LEU A 271 8.34 -29.61 51.58
C LEU A 271 8.41 -28.10 51.28
N GLN A 272 8.20 -27.71 50.02
CA GLN A 272 8.21 -26.31 49.60
C GLN A 272 7.03 -25.53 50.19
N LYS A 273 5.80 -26.05 50.10
CA LYS A 273 4.59 -25.43 50.69
C LYS A 273 4.69 -25.32 52.21
N ALA A 274 5.30 -26.29 52.88
CA ALA A 274 5.60 -26.20 54.30
C ALA A 274 6.60 -25.07 54.59
N SER A 275 7.61 -24.88 53.74
CA SER A 275 8.59 -23.79 53.90
C SER A 275 8.00 -22.39 53.66
N GLU A 276 7.19 -22.20 52.60
CA GLU A 276 6.59 -20.91 52.21
C GLU A 276 5.49 -20.46 53.19
N ALA A 277 4.71 -21.41 53.73
CA ALA A 277 3.64 -21.09 54.66
C ALA A 277 4.12 -20.85 56.11
N THR A 278 5.43 -20.88 56.36
CA THR A 278 6.02 -20.50 57.66
C THR A 278 5.98 -18.99 57.90
N THR A 279 5.63 -18.20 56.86
CA THR A 279 5.63 -16.72 56.91
C THR A 279 4.28 -16.10 57.32
N LEU A 280 3.18 -16.87 57.40
CA LEU A 280 1.83 -16.40 57.79
C LEU A 280 1.18 -17.42 58.77
N ALA A 281 0.88 -16.98 59.99
CA ALA A 281 0.80 -17.77 61.24
C ALA A 281 -0.41 -18.73 61.47
N MET A 282 -0.21 -19.77 62.30
CA MET A 282 -1.03 -20.33 63.43
C MET A 282 -0.53 -21.75 63.79
N GLU A 283 -0.41 -22.09 65.08
CA GLU A 283 0.21 -23.34 65.59
C GLU A 283 -0.54 -24.62 65.19
N GLU A 284 -1.88 -24.59 65.09
CA GLU A 284 -2.70 -25.77 64.70
C GLU A 284 -2.50 -26.19 63.22
N ILE A 285 -2.15 -25.24 62.34
CA ILE A 285 -1.89 -25.51 60.92
C ILE A 285 -0.50 -26.16 60.73
N LYS A 286 0.40 -25.99 61.69
CA LYS A 286 1.78 -26.52 61.62
C LYS A 286 1.82 -28.04 61.79
N ASP A 287 1.00 -28.58 62.69
CA ASP A 287 0.97 -30.02 62.98
C ASP A 287 0.32 -30.82 61.83
N GLU A 288 -0.77 -30.32 61.25
CA GLU A 288 -1.39 -30.92 60.06
C GLU A 288 -0.45 -30.89 58.84
N LYS A 289 0.30 -29.79 58.65
CA LYS A 289 1.31 -29.68 57.58
C LYS A 289 2.48 -30.64 57.77
N ASN A 290 3.02 -30.74 58.99
CA ASN A 290 4.09 -31.68 59.30
C ASN A 290 3.63 -33.13 59.08
N LEU A 291 2.36 -33.43 59.38
CA LEU A 291 1.76 -34.73 59.10
C LEU A 291 1.65 -35.02 57.61
N LEU A 292 1.25 -34.04 56.79
CA LEU A 292 1.18 -34.17 55.32
C LEU A 292 2.57 -34.33 54.68
N VAL A 293 3.58 -33.59 55.14
CA VAL A 293 4.97 -33.74 54.68
C VAL A 293 5.49 -35.13 55.03
N LYS A 294 5.29 -35.57 56.28
CA LYS A 294 5.72 -36.90 56.73
C LYS A 294 5.02 -38.02 55.93
N ALA A 295 3.73 -37.88 55.67
CA ALA A 295 2.98 -38.84 54.85
C ALA A 295 3.48 -38.89 53.40
N ALA A 296 3.78 -37.74 52.79
CA ALA A 296 4.35 -37.67 51.44
C ALA A 296 5.76 -38.28 51.37
N GLN A 297 6.60 -38.02 52.37
CA GLN A 297 7.94 -38.61 52.50
C GLN A 297 7.88 -40.13 52.68
N GLU A 298 7.05 -40.63 53.60
CA GLU A 298 6.88 -42.07 53.83
C GLU A 298 6.35 -42.78 52.58
N LYS A 299 5.42 -42.15 51.86
CA LYS A 299 4.87 -42.65 50.58
C LYS A 299 5.96 -42.74 49.51
N ALA A 300 6.76 -41.69 49.32
CA ALA A 300 7.86 -41.67 48.36
C ALA A 300 8.98 -42.67 48.71
N GLU A 301 9.38 -42.73 49.99
CA GLU A 301 10.41 -43.66 50.46
C GLU A 301 9.99 -45.12 50.30
N LYS A 302 8.73 -45.43 50.63
CA LYS A 302 8.17 -46.79 50.47
C LYS A 302 8.09 -47.19 48.99
N ALA A 303 7.76 -46.25 48.10
CA ALA A 303 7.75 -46.49 46.66
C ALA A 303 9.17 -46.77 46.11
N ARG A 304 10.19 -46.00 46.54
CA ARG A 304 11.60 -46.25 46.20
C ARG A 304 12.07 -47.64 46.62
N LYS A 305 11.75 -48.06 47.86
CA LYS A 305 12.21 -49.35 48.43
C LYS A 305 11.54 -50.56 47.79
N SER A 306 10.26 -50.48 47.43
CA SER A 306 9.50 -51.61 46.87
C SER A 306 9.76 -51.84 45.37
N GLY A 307 10.25 -50.81 44.68
CA GLY A 307 10.58 -50.79 43.27
C GLY A 307 9.36 -50.46 42.37
N PRO A 308 9.61 -50.08 41.10
CA PRO A 308 8.58 -49.55 40.20
C PRO A 308 7.34 -50.45 40.03
N MET A 309 7.53 -51.72 39.67
CA MET A 309 6.40 -52.64 39.44
C MET A 309 5.55 -52.86 40.70
N ALA A 310 6.17 -52.93 41.88
CA ALA A 310 5.44 -53.11 43.13
C ALA A 310 4.60 -51.86 43.45
N THR A 311 5.16 -50.67 43.22
CA THR A 311 4.47 -49.39 43.41
C THR A 311 3.26 -49.28 42.49
N PHE A 312 3.43 -49.63 41.21
CA PHE A 312 2.33 -49.62 40.24
C PHE A 312 1.20 -50.60 40.60
N LEU A 313 1.55 -51.84 41.00
CA LEU A 313 0.56 -52.84 41.39
C LEU A 313 -0.17 -52.46 42.67
N LEU A 314 0.53 -51.88 43.65
CA LEU A 314 -0.08 -51.33 44.86
C LEU A 314 -1.10 -50.25 44.50
N ASP A 315 -0.71 -49.28 43.66
CA ASP A 315 -1.61 -48.21 43.22
C ASP A 315 -2.85 -48.73 42.48
N ILE A 316 -2.69 -49.71 41.57
CA ILE A 316 -3.83 -50.36 40.89
C ILE A 316 -4.77 -51.03 41.90
N VAL A 317 -4.23 -51.79 42.85
CA VAL A 317 -5.03 -52.53 43.83
C VAL A 317 -5.73 -51.55 44.77
N THR A 318 -5.04 -50.53 45.27
CA THR A 318 -5.61 -49.46 46.10
C THR A 318 -6.72 -48.72 45.35
N SER A 319 -6.52 -48.38 44.06
CA SER A 319 -7.55 -47.75 43.22
C SER A 319 -8.80 -48.63 43.11
N ALA A 320 -8.63 -49.93 42.88
CA ALA A 320 -9.74 -50.88 42.79
C ALA A 320 -10.49 -51.04 44.14
N PHE A 321 -9.78 -51.19 45.25
CA PHE A 321 -10.39 -51.27 46.60
C PHE A 321 -11.17 -49.99 46.96
N SER A 322 -10.68 -48.81 46.55
CA SER A 322 -11.35 -47.52 46.82
C SER A 322 -12.71 -47.35 46.12
N GLN A 323 -12.96 -48.13 45.06
CA GLN A 323 -14.21 -48.13 44.29
C GLN A 323 -15.27 -49.07 44.87
N ILE A 324 -14.91 -49.89 45.86
CA ILE A 324 -15.82 -50.82 46.53
C ILE A 324 -16.59 -50.08 47.63
N PRO A 325 -17.93 -50.15 47.66
CA PRO A 325 -18.72 -49.55 48.73
C PRO A 325 -18.43 -50.19 50.10
N GLU A 326 -18.49 -49.37 51.15
CA GLU A 326 -18.24 -49.82 52.52
C GLU A 326 -19.22 -50.92 52.98
N ASP A 327 -20.48 -50.81 52.55
CA ASP A 327 -21.61 -51.65 52.93
C ASP A 327 -21.79 -52.89 52.03
N LEU A 328 -20.91 -53.11 51.04
CA LEU A 328 -21.01 -54.25 50.12
C LEU A 328 -20.99 -55.61 50.86
N LEU A 329 -20.17 -55.71 51.91
CA LEU A 329 -19.88 -56.97 52.61
C LEU A 329 -20.19 -56.91 54.12
N ASP A 330 -20.94 -57.90 54.60
CA ASP A 330 -21.10 -58.13 56.04
C ASP A 330 -19.89 -58.83 56.67
N ALA A 331 -19.79 -58.78 58.00
CA ALA A 331 -18.67 -59.34 58.76
C ALA A 331 -18.48 -60.85 58.52
N GLN A 332 -19.57 -61.61 58.37
CA GLN A 332 -19.48 -63.04 58.10
C GLN A 332 -18.88 -63.33 56.72
N THR A 333 -19.22 -62.52 55.72
CA THR A 333 -18.68 -62.63 54.36
C THR A 333 -17.21 -62.23 54.32
N LYS A 334 -16.79 -61.19 55.06
CA LYS A 334 -15.38 -60.79 55.19
C LYS A 334 -14.52 -61.92 55.75
N LYS A 335 -14.99 -62.62 56.80
CA LYS A 335 -14.30 -63.80 57.34
C LYS A 335 -14.16 -64.94 56.32
N LYS A 336 -15.26 -65.28 55.61
CA LYS A 336 -15.23 -66.29 54.54
C LYS A 336 -14.28 -65.91 53.41
N LEU A 337 -14.18 -64.62 53.08
CA LEU A 337 -13.25 -64.12 52.07
C LEU A 337 -11.81 -64.14 52.56
N ALA A 338 -11.53 -63.87 53.83
CA ALA A 338 -10.19 -64.01 54.39
C ALA A 338 -9.67 -65.44 54.24
N GLU A 339 -10.49 -66.45 54.54
CA GLU A 339 -10.19 -67.87 54.30
C GLU A 339 -10.09 -68.19 52.79
N TYR A 340 -11.00 -67.67 51.98
CA TYR A 340 -11.01 -67.91 50.52
C TYR A 340 -9.78 -67.34 49.82
N LEU A 341 -9.29 -66.17 50.24
CA LEU A 341 -8.14 -65.48 49.68
C LEU A 341 -6.80 -65.98 50.28
N ASP A 342 -6.86 -66.60 51.46
CA ASP A 342 -5.73 -66.87 52.35
C ASP A 342 -5.02 -65.59 52.84
N ILE A 343 -5.81 -64.54 53.12
CA ILE A 343 -5.34 -63.24 53.61
C ILE A 343 -6.07 -62.91 54.92
N PRO A 344 -5.49 -63.24 56.09
CA PRO A 344 -6.17 -63.05 57.38
C PRO A 344 -6.61 -61.60 57.64
N ALA A 345 -5.81 -60.62 57.22
CA ALA A 345 -6.12 -59.21 57.37
C ALA A 345 -7.42 -58.76 56.67
N PHE A 346 -7.94 -59.56 55.72
CA PHE A 346 -9.18 -59.26 55.02
C PHE A 346 -10.42 -59.31 55.95
N GLU A 347 -10.37 -60.06 57.06
CA GLU A 347 -11.49 -60.17 58.00
C GLU A 347 -11.91 -58.81 58.58
N HIS A 348 -10.94 -57.89 58.73
CA HIS A 348 -11.13 -56.58 59.37
C HIS A 348 -11.13 -55.40 58.37
N VAL A 349 -11.27 -55.69 57.08
CA VAL A 349 -11.22 -54.67 56.03
C VAL A 349 -12.49 -53.80 55.98
N ILE A 350 -12.31 -52.51 55.75
CA ILE A 350 -13.31 -51.46 55.57
C ILE A 350 -12.98 -50.80 54.22
N PHE A 351 -13.92 -50.77 53.29
CA PHE A 351 -13.76 -50.18 51.96
C PHE A 351 -14.15 -48.70 51.95
N GLY A 352 -14.05 -48.04 50.79
CA GLY A 352 -14.38 -46.63 50.62
C GLY A 352 -13.17 -45.70 50.55
N LYS A 353 -13.41 -44.48 50.03
CA LYS A 353 -12.35 -43.51 49.69
C LYS A 353 -11.86 -42.67 50.87
N LYS A 354 -12.70 -42.43 51.88
CA LYS A 354 -12.40 -41.54 53.02
C LYS A 354 -11.98 -42.30 54.28
N ASP A 355 -12.67 -43.39 54.61
CA ASP A 355 -12.52 -44.10 55.89
C ASP A 355 -12.04 -45.56 55.74
N GLY A 356 -11.54 -45.92 54.56
CA GLY A 356 -11.11 -47.29 54.26
C GLY A 356 -9.78 -47.67 54.92
N ASN A 357 -9.68 -48.89 55.47
CA ASN A 357 -8.50 -49.41 56.17
C ASN A 357 -7.83 -50.61 55.46
N TYR A 358 -7.93 -50.68 54.13
CA TYR A 358 -7.48 -51.83 53.33
C TYR A 358 -5.98 -51.89 53.02
N PHE A 359 -5.15 -50.99 53.55
CA PHE A 359 -3.75 -50.87 53.15
C PHE A 359 -2.97 -52.19 53.25
N GLN A 360 -3.02 -52.87 54.41
CA GLN A 360 -2.35 -54.16 54.63
C GLN A 360 -2.79 -55.24 53.63
N VAL A 361 -4.09 -55.27 53.30
CA VAL A 361 -4.66 -56.20 52.32
C VAL A 361 -4.15 -55.85 50.91
N THR A 362 -4.14 -54.56 50.54
CA THR A 362 -3.68 -54.13 49.22
C THR A 362 -2.18 -54.38 48.98
N GLU A 363 -1.35 -54.27 50.03
CA GLU A 363 0.07 -54.64 49.95
C GLU A 363 0.26 -56.12 49.67
N GLU A 364 -0.50 -56.97 50.35
CA GLU A 364 -0.41 -58.41 50.16
C GLU A 364 -0.87 -58.81 48.75
N PHE A 365 -1.94 -58.20 48.24
CA PHE A 365 -2.37 -58.38 46.85
C PHE A 365 -1.29 -57.95 45.85
N ALA A 366 -0.72 -56.76 46.01
CA ALA A 366 0.33 -56.26 45.12
C ALA A 366 1.58 -57.15 45.14
N ARG A 367 1.97 -57.65 46.32
CA ARG A 367 3.08 -58.59 46.50
C ARG A 367 2.85 -59.89 45.73
N VAL A 368 1.68 -60.50 45.89
CA VAL A 368 1.34 -61.76 45.20
C VAL A 368 1.20 -61.53 43.68
N LEU A 369 0.56 -60.46 43.23
CA LEU A 369 0.45 -60.11 41.81
C LEU A 369 1.83 -59.92 41.16
N LYS A 370 2.75 -59.21 41.82
CA LYS A 370 4.13 -59.02 41.35
C LYS A 370 4.84 -60.36 41.19
N HIS A 371 4.74 -61.21 42.20
CA HIS A 371 5.33 -62.54 42.19
C HIS A 371 4.77 -63.39 41.04
N ARG A 372 3.44 -63.47 40.91
CA ARG A 372 2.76 -64.20 39.83
C ARG A 372 3.11 -63.67 38.45
N MET A 373 3.21 -62.34 38.27
CA MET A 373 3.67 -61.76 37.01
C MET A 373 5.09 -62.23 36.67
N GLY A 374 6.00 -62.21 37.64
CA GLY A 374 7.36 -62.77 37.47
C GLY A 374 7.33 -64.22 37.01
N ARG A 375 6.49 -65.06 37.63
CA ARG A 375 6.29 -66.47 37.24
C ARG A 375 5.71 -66.61 35.82
N ILE A 376 4.74 -65.79 35.44
CA ILE A 376 4.14 -65.79 34.10
C ILE A 376 5.21 -65.51 33.03
N THR A 377 6.14 -64.58 33.28
CA THR A 377 7.20 -64.25 32.30
C THR A 377 8.18 -65.40 32.03
N GLN A 378 8.16 -66.43 32.86
CA GLN A 378 9.04 -67.60 32.81
C GLN A 378 8.34 -68.87 32.32
N LEU A 379 7.05 -68.80 31.96
CA LEU A 379 6.31 -69.96 31.45
C LEU A 379 6.97 -70.51 30.17
N LYS A 380 7.04 -71.84 30.08
CA LYS A 380 7.61 -72.59 28.95
C LYS A 380 6.68 -73.72 28.55
N GLU A 381 6.83 -74.19 27.32
CA GLU A 381 6.12 -75.37 26.81
C GLU A 381 6.58 -76.66 27.50
N GLN A 382 5.70 -77.66 27.53
CA GLN A 382 6.04 -78.99 28.02
C GLN A 382 6.74 -79.85 26.94
N VAL A 383 6.59 -79.48 25.67
CA VAL A 383 7.12 -80.21 24.51
C VAL A 383 8.15 -79.36 23.78
N SER A 384 9.18 -79.98 23.19
CA SER A 384 10.18 -79.24 22.40
C SER A 384 9.55 -78.66 21.13
N LEU A 385 9.57 -77.34 21.02
CA LEU A 385 9.03 -76.60 19.86
C LEU A 385 9.76 -76.91 18.54
N GLN A 386 10.98 -77.44 18.60
CA GLN A 386 11.80 -77.76 17.42
C GLN A 386 11.26 -78.94 16.57
N GLN A 387 10.33 -79.72 17.12
CA GLN A 387 9.75 -80.90 16.45
C GLN A 387 8.33 -80.67 15.91
N ILE A 388 7.80 -79.45 16.05
CA ILE A 388 6.43 -79.09 15.67
C ILE A 388 6.46 -78.32 14.35
N LYS A 389 5.53 -78.61 13.43
CA LYS A 389 5.42 -77.85 12.17
C LYS A 389 5.05 -76.41 12.50
N GLU A 390 5.63 -75.47 11.75
CA GLU A 390 5.36 -74.03 11.94
C GLU A 390 3.86 -73.67 11.86
N THR A 391 3.10 -74.42 11.05
CA THR A 391 1.63 -74.31 10.91
C THR A 391 0.83 -74.72 12.15
N ASP A 392 1.43 -75.52 13.04
CA ASP A 392 0.78 -76.04 14.24
C ASP A 392 1.15 -75.22 15.49
N LEU A 393 2.03 -74.23 15.35
CA LEU A 393 2.43 -73.30 16.42
C LEU A 393 1.36 -72.22 16.63
N TYR A 394 1.15 -71.84 17.89
CA TYR A 394 0.27 -70.73 18.24
C TYR A 394 0.87 -69.42 17.73
N GLN A 395 0.26 -68.86 16.68
CA GLN A 395 0.62 -67.56 16.12
C GLN A 395 -0.54 -66.57 16.32
N SER A 396 -0.49 -65.84 17.44
CA SER A 396 -1.40 -64.70 17.64
C SER A 396 -0.98 -63.58 16.69
N ILE A 397 -1.89 -63.12 15.84
CA ILE A 397 -1.62 -61.97 14.98
C ILE A 397 -1.42 -60.72 15.83
N LEU A 398 -0.51 -59.84 15.37
CA LEU A 398 -0.34 -58.48 15.90
C LEU A 398 -1.27 -57.47 15.20
N TYR A 399 -1.83 -57.83 14.04
CA TYR A 399 -2.65 -56.98 13.20
C TYR A 399 -4.08 -57.52 13.16
N THR A 400 -5.05 -56.72 13.62
CA THR A 400 -6.46 -57.14 13.76
C THR A 400 -7.45 -56.19 13.12
N SER A 401 -6.95 -55.19 12.39
CA SER A 401 -7.77 -54.21 11.69
C SER A 401 -7.19 -53.97 10.31
N THR A 402 -8.06 -53.60 9.38
CA THR A 402 -7.59 -53.03 8.12
C THR A 402 -6.59 -51.88 8.40
N ILE A 403 -5.52 -51.84 7.62
CA ILE A 403 -4.50 -50.79 7.65
C ILE A 403 -5.16 -49.56 7.06
N ASP A 404 -5.51 -48.63 7.95
CA ASP A 404 -6.17 -47.40 7.56
C ASP A 404 -5.12 -46.32 7.22
N LEU A 405 -4.88 -46.12 5.93
CA LEU A 405 -4.00 -45.06 5.42
C LEU A 405 -4.73 -43.70 5.31
N SER A 406 -6.04 -43.62 5.57
CA SER A 406 -6.78 -42.36 5.45
C SER A 406 -6.26 -41.28 6.40
N SER A 407 -5.82 -41.68 7.60
CA SER A 407 -5.22 -40.77 8.58
C SER A 407 -3.90 -40.14 8.09
N LYS A 408 -3.25 -40.75 7.10
CA LYS A 408 -2.01 -40.27 6.50
C LYS A 408 -2.23 -39.34 5.31
N VAL A 409 -3.48 -39.12 4.88
CA VAL A 409 -3.82 -38.25 3.74
C VAL A 409 -4.66 -37.07 4.23
N ASN A 410 -4.02 -35.92 4.37
CA ASN A 410 -4.57 -34.66 4.88
C ASN A 410 -3.94 -33.46 4.13
N ASN A 411 -4.09 -32.25 4.68
CA ASN A 411 -3.56 -31.02 4.07
C ASN A 411 -2.05 -30.82 4.24
N GLU A 412 -1.43 -31.53 5.17
CA GLU A 412 0.01 -31.46 5.51
C GLU A 412 0.79 -32.63 4.91
N THR A 413 0.12 -33.50 4.15
CA THR A 413 0.73 -34.69 3.57
C THR A 413 1.71 -34.34 2.48
N VAL A 414 2.97 -34.69 2.67
CA VAL A 414 3.98 -34.63 1.61
C VAL A 414 3.82 -35.88 0.73
N PHE A 415 3.58 -35.67 -0.57
CA PHE A 415 3.31 -36.78 -1.50
C PHE A 415 4.43 -37.83 -1.52
N SER A 416 5.70 -37.40 -1.52
CA SER A 416 6.85 -38.32 -1.49
C SER A 416 6.90 -39.17 -0.24
N ASP A 417 6.54 -38.62 0.92
CA ASP A 417 6.57 -39.33 2.21
C ASP A 417 5.43 -40.35 2.29
N PHE A 418 4.26 -40.01 1.71
CA PHE A 418 3.17 -40.95 1.56
C PHE A 418 3.57 -42.15 0.66
N VAL A 419 4.31 -41.89 -0.44
CA VAL A 419 4.82 -42.96 -1.32
C VAL A 419 5.89 -43.80 -0.60
N GLU A 420 6.77 -43.16 0.16
CA GLU A 420 7.77 -43.85 1.00
C GLU A 420 7.09 -44.76 2.03
N ASP A 421 6.01 -44.28 2.64
CA ASP A 421 5.21 -45.05 3.59
C ASP A 421 4.62 -46.33 2.98
N LEU A 422 4.23 -46.30 1.69
CA LEU A 422 3.77 -47.48 0.96
C LEU A 422 4.89 -48.48 0.70
N THR A 423 6.14 -48.03 0.66
CA THR A 423 7.33 -48.89 0.46
C THR A 423 7.53 -49.83 1.65
N ASN A 424 7.04 -49.49 2.84
CA ASN A 424 7.05 -50.41 4.00
C ASN A 424 6.29 -51.73 3.77
N PHE A 425 5.44 -51.78 2.75
CA PHE A 425 4.68 -52.98 2.37
C PHE A 425 5.29 -53.71 1.18
N VAL A 426 6.40 -53.21 0.62
CA VAL A 426 7.15 -53.85 -0.46
C VAL A 426 8.13 -54.86 0.16
N ASN A 427 8.15 -56.08 -0.37
CA ASN A 427 9.02 -57.15 0.11
C ASN A 427 10.44 -57.04 -0.51
N TYR A 428 11.35 -57.94 -0.11
CA TYR A 428 12.73 -57.95 -0.59
C TYR A 428 12.91 -58.24 -2.10
N LYS A 429 11.83 -58.58 -2.81
CA LYS A 429 11.81 -58.79 -4.26
C LYS A 429 11.18 -57.60 -5.00
N ASP A 430 10.98 -56.47 -4.31
CA ASP A 430 10.35 -55.29 -4.87
C ASP A 430 8.91 -55.55 -5.33
N GLU A 431 8.18 -56.39 -4.60
CA GLU A 431 6.75 -56.62 -4.81
C GLU A 431 5.96 -56.24 -3.55
N LEU A 432 4.82 -55.54 -3.71
CA LEU A 432 3.88 -55.35 -2.62
C LEU A 432 3.54 -56.72 -2.02
N ASN A 433 3.81 -56.87 -0.72
CA ASN A 433 3.52 -58.08 0.03
C ASN A 433 2.01 -58.28 0.03
N LEU A 434 1.53 -59.15 -0.87
CA LEU A 434 0.11 -59.37 -1.10
C LEU A 434 -0.62 -59.69 0.21
N ALA A 435 -0.01 -60.50 1.08
CA ALA A 435 -0.57 -60.89 2.36
C ALA A 435 -0.74 -59.70 3.34
N GLN A 436 0.05 -58.64 3.19
CA GLN A 436 -0.06 -57.40 3.99
C GLN A 436 -0.93 -56.35 3.29
N ALA A 437 -0.78 -56.20 1.97
CA ALA A 437 -1.46 -55.19 1.17
C ALA A 437 -2.97 -55.40 1.09
N ILE A 438 -3.47 -56.64 1.14
CA ILE A 438 -4.92 -56.92 1.21
C ILE A 438 -5.58 -56.32 2.46
N TRP A 439 -4.81 -56.05 3.52
CA TRP A 439 -5.33 -55.43 4.72
C TRP A 439 -5.47 -53.92 4.60
N ILE A 440 -4.89 -53.28 3.58
CA ILE A 440 -5.05 -51.83 3.36
C ILE A 440 -6.50 -51.56 2.96
N ASP A 441 -7.18 -50.67 3.71
CA ASP A 441 -8.52 -50.23 3.36
C ASP A 441 -8.46 -49.16 2.26
N PHE A 442 -8.33 -49.61 1.01
CA PHE A 442 -8.26 -48.71 -0.15
C PHE A 442 -9.53 -47.86 -0.31
N SER A 443 -10.67 -48.31 0.22
CA SER A 443 -11.94 -47.56 0.16
C SER A 443 -11.89 -46.22 0.90
N ARG A 444 -10.99 -46.09 1.89
CA ARG A 444 -10.88 -44.89 2.75
C ARG A 444 -9.83 -43.89 2.31
N ILE A 445 -9.02 -44.20 1.30
CA ILE A 445 -7.99 -43.29 0.82
C ILE A 445 -8.67 -42.12 0.08
N ASN A 446 -8.46 -40.90 0.57
CA ASN A 446 -8.96 -39.69 -0.08
C ASN A 446 -8.09 -39.31 -1.28
N LEU A 447 -8.40 -39.90 -2.44
CA LEU A 447 -7.64 -39.70 -3.68
C LEU A 447 -7.69 -38.25 -4.18
N GLN A 448 -8.80 -37.52 -3.93
CA GLN A 448 -8.90 -36.11 -4.33
C GLN A 448 -7.91 -35.25 -3.55
N GLN A 449 -7.80 -35.50 -2.24
CA GLN A 449 -6.83 -34.82 -1.41
C GLN A 449 -5.40 -35.21 -1.79
N LEU A 450 -5.13 -36.50 -2.03
CA LEU A 450 -3.81 -36.96 -2.47
C LEU A 450 -3.40 -36.32 -3.81
N ALA A 451 -4.33 -36.17 -4.76
CA ALA A 451 -4.08 -35.48 -6.02
C ALA A 451 -3.70 -34.00 -5.83
N LYS A 452 -4.30 -33.30 -4.86
CA LYS A 452 -3.88 -31.93 -4.50
C LYS A 452 -2.44 -31.90 -3.98
N GLN A 453 -2.07 -32.85 -3.13
CA GLN A 453 -0.71 -32.93 -2.58
C GLN A 453 0.32 -33.31 -3.63
N TYR A 454 -0.05 -34.17 -4.58
CA TYR A 454 0.75 -34.44 -5.76
C TYR A 454 0.93 -33.18 -6.63
N ASN A 455 -0.15 -32.42 -6.91
CA ASN A 455 -0.04 -31.17 -7.66
C ASN A 455 0.89 -30.17 -6.96
N HIS A 456 0.82 -30.07 -5.63
CA HIS A 456 1.75 -29.25 -4.86
C HIS A 456 3.20 -29.72 -5.00
N TYR A 457 3.44 -31.03 -4.98
CA TYR A 457 4.75 -31.61 -5.26
C TYR A 457 5.27 -31.23 -6.67
N ILE A 458 4.41 -31.22 -7.69
CA ILE A 458 4.76 -30.75 -9.04
C ILE A 458 5.09 -29.24 -9.05
N ASP A 459 4.32 -28.41 -8.35
CA ASP A 459 4.57 -26.98 -8.26
C ASP A 459 5.96 -26.69 -7.67
N LEU A 460 6.31 -27.37 -6.57
CA LEU A 460 7.62 -27.25 -5.93
C LEU A 460 8.75 -27.74 -6.84
N LEU A 461 8.58 -28.92 -7.46
CA LEU A 461 9.57 -29.49 -8.37
C LEU A 461 9.85 -28.55 -9.55
N THR A 462 8.81 -28.01 -10.16
CA THR A 462 8.94 -27.09 -11.30
C THR A 462 9.53 -25.74 -10.90
N GLN A 463 9.22 -25.21 -9.70
CA GLN A 463 9.88 -24.01 -9.17
C GLN A 463 11.37 -24.25 -8.91
N GLN A 464 11.73 -25.38 -8.30
CA GLN A 464 13.13 -25.72 -8.11
C GLN A 464 13.87 -25.82 -9.44
N ALA A 465 13.25 -26.42 -10.46
CA ALA A 465 13.84 -26.47 -11.80
C ALA A 465 14.13 -25.08 -12.38
N GLU A 466 13.28 -24.07 -12.11
CA GLU A 466 13.55 -22.67 -12.51
C GLU A 466 14.67 -22.04 -11.69
N ILE A 467 14.65 -22.19 -10.36
CA ILE A 467 15.63 -21.60 -9.44
C ILE A 467 17.05 -22.09 -9.75
N PHE A 468 17.19 -23.38 -10.05
CA PHE A 468 18.47 -23.99 -10.42
C PHE A 468 18.79 -23.82 -11.91
N ASN A 469 17.97 -23.08 -12.66
CA ASN A 469 18.08 -22.85 -14.10
C ASN A 469 18.36 -24.16 -14.87
N LEU A 470 17.63 -25.23 -14.55
CA LEU A 470 17.81 -26.55 -15.16
C LEU A 470 17.51 -26.55 -16.67
N TRP A 471 16.77 -25.54 -17.13
CA TRP A 471 16.47 -25.28 -18.54
C TRP A 471 17.62 -24.63 -19.30
N GLN A 472 18.68 -24.21 -18.59
CA GLN A 472 19.82 -23.48 -19.16
C GLN A 472 19.37 -22.23 -19.92
N HIS A 473 18.37 -21.54 -19.39
CA HIS A 473 17.83 -20.33 -19.97
C HIS A 473 18.88 -19.21 -19.90
N HIS A 474 18.99 -18.43 -20.98
CA HIS A 474 19.89 -17.27 -21.07
C HIS A 474 19.04 -15.98 -21.15
N PRO A 475 19.37 -14.90 -20.41
CA PRO A 475 18.53 -13.68 -20.36
C PRO A 475 18.27 -13.00 -21.72
N SER A 476 19.12 -13.25 -22.71
CA SER A 476 18.94 -12.71 -24.07
C SER A 476 17.98 -13.54 -24.94
N ARG A 477 17.44 -14.64 -24.42
CA ARG A 477 16.43 -15.47 -25.08
C ARG A 477 15.11 -15.27 -24.36
N ASN A 478 14.02 -15.28 -25.12
CA ASN A 478 12.66 -15.22 -24.59
C ASN A 478 11.77 -16.34 -25.17
N LEU A 479 12.29 -17.15 -26.10
CA LEU A 479 11.62 -18.31 -26.64
C LEU A 479 11.98 -19.55 -25.82
N ASN A 480 10.99 -20.40 -25.56
CA ASN A 480 11.25 -21.68 -24.90
C ASN A 480 11.94 -22.70 -25.80
N ALA A 481 12.56 -23.68 -25.17
CA ALA A 481 13.27 -24.76 -25.84
C ALA A 481 12.37 -25.67 -26.70
N LEU A 482 11.05 -25.59 -26.55
CA LEU A 482 10.09 -26.43 -27.28
C LEU A 482 9.68 -25.82 -28.64
N VAL A 483 9.97 -24.54 -28.89
CA VAL A 483 9.64 -23.86 -30.17
C VAL A 483 10.10 -24.61 -31.42
N PRO A 484 11.33 -25.17 -31.51
CA PRO A 484 11.78 -25.90 -32.69
C PRO A 484 10.93 -27.14 -33.04
N TYR A 485 10.22 -27.70 -32.06
CA TYR A 485 9.44 -28.94 -32.19
C TYR A 485 7.97 -28.70 -32.53
N ASN A 486 7.55 -27.44 -32.67
CA ASN A 486 6.22 -27.11 -33.19
C ASN A 486 6.18 -27.30 -34.72
N ALA A 487 6.23 -28.56 -35.16
CA ALA A 487 6.44 -28.97 -36.55
C ALA A 487 5.37 -28.48 -37.55
N LYS A 488 4.18 -28.07 -37.07
CA LYS A 488 3.09 -27.59 -37.93
C LYS A 488 2.92 -26.07 -37.95
N ARG A 489 3.63 -25.33 -37.08
CA ARG A 489 3.38 -23.89 -36.83
C ARG A 489 1.90 -23.56 -36.72
N THR A 490 1.12 -24.45 -36.10
CA THR A 490 -0.30 -24.22 -35.92
C THR A 490 -0.46 -23.34 -34.68
N ASP A 491 -0.58 -22.04 -34.90
CA ASP A 491 -1.01 -21.09 -33.86
C ASP A 491 -2.53 -21.19 -33.61
N GLU A 492 -3.11 -22.36 -33.91
CA GLU A 492 -4.52 -22.69 -33.80
C GLU A 492 -4.85 -23.11 -32.36
N LEU A 493 -6.11 -22.89 -32.00
CA LEU A 493 -6.65 -23.24 -30.70
C LEU A 493 -6.92 -24.75 -30.61
N GLN A 494 -6.23 -25.44 -29.70
CA GLN A 494 -6.34 -26.89 -29.46
C GLN A 494 -6.67 -27.13 -27.98
N ALA A 495 -7.81 -27.79 -27.70
CA ALA A 495 -8.32 -27.98 -26.34
C ALA A 495 -8.31 -26.68 -25.49
N GLY A 496 -8.71 -25.56 -26.11
CA GLY A 496 -8.78 -24.24 -25.48
C GLY A 496 -7.45 -23.51 -25.27
N HIS A 497 -6.32 -24.06 -25.71
CA HIS A 497 -5.01 -23.41 -25.62
C HIS A 497 -4.40 -23.22 -27.02
N ALA A 498 -3.72 -22.10 -27.24
CA ALA A 498 -2.86 -21.90 -28.41
C ALA A 498 -1.39 -22.14 -28.04
N PHE A 499 -0.55 -22.45 -29.04
CA PHE A 499 0.89 -22.48 -28.83
C PHE A 499 1.43 -21.05 -28.67
N VAL A 500 2.05 -20.75 -27.53
CA VAL A 500 2.67 -19.44 -27.22
C VAL A 500 4.18 -19.63 -27.00
N PRO A 501 5.04 -19.18 -27.92
CA PRO A 501 6.47 -19.54 -27.90
C PRO A 501 7.24 -19.00 -26.67
N TYR A 502 6.61 -18.12 -25.89
CA TYR A 502 7.18 -17.46 -24.73
C TYR A 502 6.90 -18.18 -23.40
N TYR A 503 6.09 -19.26 -23.36
CA TYR A 503 5.83 -20.00 -22.10
C TYR A 503 7.14 -20.49 -21.47
N ARG A 504 7.29 -20.37 -20.15
CA ARG A 504 8.44 -20.95 -19.43
C ARG A 504 8.33 -22.48 -19.39
N GLU A 505 9.45 -23.19 -19.51
CA GLU A 505 9.50 -24.66 -19.53
C GLU A 505 8.85 -25.27 -18.29
N SER A 506 9.08 -24.70 -17.11
CA SER A 506 8.46 -25.15 -15.87
C SER A 506 6.94 -24.97 -15.87
N THR A 507 6.42 -23.90 -16.47
CA THR A 507 4.97 -23.72 -16.66
C THR A 507 4.41 -24.81 -17.57
N ILE A 508 5.08 -25.10 -18.69
CA ILE A 508 4.67 -26.17 -19.61
C ILE A 508 4.66 -27.52 -18.90
N LEU A 509 5.74 -27.88 -18.22
CA LEU A 509 5.85 -29.15 -17.51
C LEU A 509 4.77 -29.29 -16.43
N ARG A 510 4.52 -28.21 -15.68
CA ARG A 510 3.45 -28.16 -14.67
C ARG A 510 2.10 -28.47 -15.32
N ARG A 511 1.73 -27.75 -16.38
CA ARG A 511 0.44 -27.93 -17.07
C ARG A 511 0.27 -29.33 -17.67
N LEU A 512 1.34 -29.95 -18.14
CA LEU A 512 1.32 -31.34 -18.64
C LEU A 512 1.20 -32.40 -17.53
N SER A 513 1.48 -32.05 -16.28
CA SER A 513 1.65 -33.01 -15.18
C SER A 513 0.59 -32.91 -14.10
N THR A 514 -0.10 -31.77 -13.96
CA THR A 514 -1.13 -31.53 -12.95
C THR A 514 -2.38 -32.38 -13.19
N ILE A 515 -2.88 -33.00 -12.12
CA ILE A 515 -4.14 -33.77 -12.10
C ILE A 515 -5.30 -32.87 -11.66
N GLU A 516 -6.44 -32.98 -12.31
CA GLU A 516 -7.70 -32.43 -11.81
C GLU A 516 -8.19 -33.24 -10.60
N PRO A 517 -8.26 -32.67 -9.37
CA PRO A 517 -8.54 -33.46 -8.17
C PRO A 517 -9.90 -34.16 -8.17
N GLN A 518 -10.88 -33.66 -8.94
CA GLN A 518 -12.23 -34.24 -8.99
C GLN A 518 -12.32 -35.46 -9.92
N SER A 519 -11.85 -35.33 -11.17
CA SER A 519 -11.88 -36.44 -12.14
C SER A 519 -10.73 -37.43 -11.95
N LEU A 520 -9.64 -36.98 -11.31
CA LEU A 520 -8.35 -37.65 -11.23
C LEU A 520 -7.72 -37.89 -12.61
N GLY A 521 -8.10 -37.09 -13.61
CA GLY A 521 -7.49 -37.05 -14.94
C GLY A 521 -6.50 -35.90 -15.08
N LEU A 522 -5.65 -35.95 -16.10
CA LEU A 522 -4.73 -34.84 -16.41
C LEU A 522 -5.48 -33.70 -17.11
N TYR A 523 -5.09 -32.46 -16.81
CA TYR A 523 -5.49 -31.32 -17.64
C TYR A 523 -4.88 -31.46 -19.03
N ARG A 524 -5.67 -31.13 -20.06
CA ARG A 524 -5.18 -31.11 -21.44
C ARG A 524 -4.40 -29.84 -21.72
N PHE A 525 -3.15 -29.98 -22.16
CA PHE A 525 -2.31 -28.90 -22.65
C PHE A 525 -1.77 -29.23 -24.05
N GLN A 526 -2.73 -29.50 -24.94
CA GLN A 526 -2.54 -30.17 -26.23
C GLN A 526 -1.47 -29.52 -27.13
N PRO A 527 -1.36 -28.18 -27.25
CA PRO A 527 -0.33 -27.56 -28.10
C PRO A 527 1.11 -27.97 -27.75
N TYR A 528 1.35 -28.40 -26.50
CA TYR A 528 2.67 -28.76 -26.00
C TYR A 528 2.88 -30.27 -25.80
N GLU A 529 1.85 -31.11 -25.95
CA GLU A 529 1.97 -32.56 -25.75
C GLU A 529 3.01 -33.18 -26.70
N GLU A 530 2.89 -32.89 -28.01
CA GLU A 530 3.83 -33.41 -29.03
C GLU A 530 5.21 -32.72 -28.99
N PRO A 531 5.31 -31.37 -28.88
CA PRO A 531 6.60 -30.71 -28.69
C PRO A 531 7.37 -31.23 -27.46
N ALA A 532 6.70 -31.43 -26.33
CA ALA A 532 7.32 -31.98 -25.13
C ALA A 532 7.78 -33.43 -25.32
N ARG A 533 7.01 -34.24 -26.08
CA ARG A 533 7.38 -35.63 -26.41
C ARG A 533 8.63 -35.69 -27.27
N GLN A 534 8.80 -34.79 -28.23
CA GLN A 534 10.00 -34.72 -29.06
C GLN A 534 11.19 -34.17 -28.26
N TYR A 535 10.99 -33.07 -27.52
CA TYR A 535 12.04 -32.46 -26.71
C TYR A 535 12.60 -33.41 -25.64
N SER A 536 11.76 -34.27 -25.05
CA SER A 536 12.21 -35.26 -24.06
C SER A 536 13.14 -36.34 -24.62
N GLN A 537 13.17 -36.55 -25.95
CA GLN A 537 14.10 -37.46 -26.58
C GLN A 537 15.51 -36.88 -26.68
N GLU A 538 15.63 -35.55 -26.71
CA GLU A 538 16.88 -34.83 -26.92
C GLU A 538 17.42 -34.16 -25.64
N ASN A 539 16.56 -33.86 -24.65
CA ASN A 539 16.94 -33.24 -23.40
C ASN A 539 16.81 -34.20 -22.18
N PRO A 540 17.93 -34.72 -21.65
CA PRO A 540 17.92 -35.64 -20.51
C PRO A 540 17.32 -35.04 -19.22
N THR A 541 17.47 -33.74 -18.99
CA THR A 541 16.96 -33.06 -17.79
C THR A 541 15.44 -32.99 -17.81
N TRP A 542 14.86 -32.54 -18.94
CA TRP A 542 13.42 -32.57 -19.17
C TRP A 542 12.88 -33.99 -19.04
N LYS A 543 13.54 -34.98 -19.65
CA LYS A 543 13.13 -36.38 -19.57
C LYS A 543 13.01 -36.88 -18.13
N LYS A 544 14.02 -36.62 -17.29
CA LYS A 544 14.00 -37.02 -15.88
C LYS A 544 12.85 -36.38 -15.10
N LEU A 545 12.60 -35.09 -15.31
CA LEU A 545 11.50 -34.36 -14.67
C LEU A 545 10.12 -34.84 -15.19
N GLN A 546 9.99 -35.14 -16.48
CA GLN A 546 8.78 -35.74 -17.04
C GLN A 546 8.56 -37.17 -16.51
N ASP A 547 9.63 -37.93 -16.28
CA ASP A 547 9.52 -39.30 -15.80
C ASP A 547 9.04 -39.39 -14.35
N ILE A 548 9.51 -38.50 -13.46
CA ILE A 548 9.02 -38.49 -12.06
C ILE A 548 7.57 -38.06 -11.96
N THR A 549 7.16 -37.06 -12.74
CA THR A 549 5.77 -36.60 -12.80
C THR A 549 4.87 -37.70 -13.35
N SER A 550 5.29 -38.39 -14.42
CA SER A 550 4.60 -39.56 -14.95
C SER A 550 4.49 -40.70 -13.92
N ALA A 551 5.53 -40.99 -13.14
CA ALA A 551 5.47 -42.00 -12.08
C ALA A 551 4.47 -41.64 -10.97
N GLY A 552 4.47 -40.38 -10.51
CA GLY A 552 3.52 -39.92 -9.49
C GLY A 552 2.06 -40.00 -9.97
N ASN A 553 1.81 -39.64 -11.23
CA ASN A 553 0.52 -39.83 -11.89
C ASN A 553 0.08 -41.31 -11.93
N GLN A 554 1.00 -42.23 -12.25
CA GLN A 554 0.72 -43.67 -12.27
C GLN A 554 0.34 -44.20 -10.90
N ILE A 555 1.00 -43.76 -9.83
CA ILE A 555 0.65 -44.14 -8.45
C ILE A 555 -0.81 -43.77 -8.14
N ILE A 556 -1.23 -42.54 -8.44
CA ILE A 556 -2.62 -42.10 -8.22
C ILE A 556 -3.58 -42.93 -9.07
N GLY A 557 -3.23 -43.21 -10.33
CA GLY A 557 -4.01 -44.06 -11.23
C GLY A 557 -4.21 -45.48 -10.70
N PHE A 558 -3.15 -46.12 -10.22
CA PHE A 558 -3.23 -47.48 -9.68
C PHE A 558 -3.87 -47.52 -8.28
N LEU A 559 -3.75 -46.47 -7.47
CA LEU A 559 -4.53 -46.35 -6.23
C LEU A 559 -6.03 -46.21 -6.51
N LYS A 560 -6.42 -45.45 -7.54
CA LYS A 560 -7.82 -45.38 -8.02
C LYS A 560 -8.33 -46.74 -8.48
N ALA A 561 -7.52 -47.46 -9.26
CA ALA A 561 -7.85 -48.82 -9.69
C ALA A 561 -7.97 -49.78 -8.50
N ALA A 562 -7.05 -49.70 -7.53
CA ALA A 562 -7.06 -50.53 -6.33
C ALA A 562 -8.32 -50.26 -5.48
N GLN A 563 -8.68 -48.99 -5.29
CA GLN A 563 -9.91 -48.61 -4.60
C GLN A 563 -11.16 -49.16 -5.31
N GLY A 564 -11.24 -49.03 -6.64
CA GLY A 564 -12.36 -49.58 -7.41
C GLY A 564 -12.48 -51.11 -7.29
N GLN A 565 -11.36 -51.81 -7.45
CA GLN A 565 -11.29 -53.27 -7.35
C GLN A 565 -11.61 -53.77 -5.94
N TYR A 566 -11.09 -53.09 -4.91
CA TYR A 566 -11.36 -53.39 -3.50
C TYR A 566 -12.85 -53.25 -3.17
N ASN A 567 -13.49 -52.17 -3.62
CA ASN A 567 -14.92 -51.94 -3.42
C ASN A 567 -15.76 -53.03 -4.13
N PHE A 568 -15.41 -53.35 -5.38
CA PHE A 568 -16.08 -54.39 -6.14
C PHE A 568 -16.05 -55.75 -5.44
N ILE A 569 -14.86 -56.19 -4.97
CA ILE A 569 -14.71 -57.46 -4.24
C ILE A 569 -15.52 -57.44 -2.94
N THR A 570 -15.49 -56.31 -2.23
CA THR A 570 -16.22 -56.13 -0.97
C THR A 570 -17.73 -56.29 -1.17
N GLU A 571 -18.28 -55.61 -2.18
CA GLU A 571 -19.70 -55.70 -2.55
C GLU A 571 -20.08 -57.11 -3.02
N GLU A 572 -19.23 -57.77 -3.81
CA GLU A 572 -19.45 -59.14 -4.27
C GLU A 572 -19.56 -60.12 -3.09
N ILE A 573 -18.70 -59.99 -2.08
CA ILE A 573 -18.74 -60.84 -0.88
C ILE A 573 -19.97 -60.54 -0.03
N GLN A 574 -20.30 -59.26 0.17
CA GLN A 574 -21.44 -58.86 1.00
C GLN A 574 -22.79 -59.23 0.37
N SER A 575 -22.89 -59.20 -0.96
CA SER A 575 -24.11 -59.55 -1.69
C SER A 575 -24.28 -61.06 -1.95
N SER A 576 -23.28 -61.88 -1.60
CA SER A 576 -23.32 -63.33 -1.78
C SER A 576 -24.42 -63.98 -0.92
N LYS A 577 -25.25 -64.82 -1.55
CA LYS A 577 -26.24 -65.68 -0.85
C LYS A 577 -25.58 -66.80 -0.05
N ILE A 578 -24.34 -67.17 -0.41
CA ILE A 578 -23.55 -68.19 0.28
C ILE A 578 -22.58 -67.47 1.20
N LYS A 579 -22.65 -67.79 2.50
CA LYS A 579 -21.71 -67.25 3.48
C LYS A 579 -20.35 -67.91 3.28
N LEU A 580 -19.39 -67.13 2.79
CA LEU A 580 -18.01 -67.56 2.60
C LEU A 580 -17.32 -67.75 3.95
N ASN A 581 -16.43 -68.72 4.03
CA ASN A 581 -15.55 -68.90 5.19
C ASN A 581 -14.34 -67.94 5.13
N PRO A 582 -13.61 -67.74 6.25
CA PRO A 582 -12.42 -66.89 6.32
C PRO A 582 -11.39 -67.10 5.21
N GLN A 583 -11.04 -68.35 4.89
CA GLN A 583 -10.06 -68.63 3.83
C GLN A 583 -10.56 -68.25 2.43
N GLU A 584 -11.84 -68.47 2.15
CA GLU A 584 -12.46 -68.11 0.86
C GLU A 584 -12.50 -66.59 0.65
N ILE A 585 -12.80 -65.82 1.70
CA ILE A 585 -12.74 -64.35 1.69
C ILE A 585 -11.32 -63.89 1.38
N LYS A 586 -10.31 -64.45 2.07
CA LYS A 586 -8.90 -64.11 1.84
C LYS A 586 -8.47 -64.36 0.39
N ILE A 587 -8.79 -65.54 -0.14
CA ILE A 587 -8.47 -65.92 -1.52
C ILE A 587 -9.13 -64.98 -2.54
N LYS A 588 -10.36 -64.51 -2.28
CA LYS A 588 -11.04 -63.55 -3.17
C LYS A 588 -10.32 -62.21 -3.24
N TYR A 589 -9.91 -61.64 -2.11
CA TYR A 589 -9.12 -60.41 -2.11
C TYR A 589 -7.74 -60.62 -2.72
N GLU A 590 -7.03 -61.69 -2.36
CA GLU A 590 -5.70 -61.99 -2.92
C GLU A 590 -5.74 -62.08 -4.46
N LYS A 591 -6.64 -62.89 -5.02
CA LYS A 591 -6.77 -63.05 -6.47
C LYS A 591 -7.30 -61.79 -7.15
N GLY A 592 -8.31 -61.15 -6.56
CA GLY A 592 -8.96 -59.99 -7.15
C GLY A 592 -8.09 -58.74 -7.14
N MET A 593 -7.16 -58.61 -6.18
CA MET A 593 -6.28 -57.45 -6.03
C MET A 593 -4.88 -57.67 -6.63
N GLN A 594 -4.50 -58.90 -6.98
CA GLN A 594 -3.13 -59.26 -7.38
C GLN A 594 -2.56 -58.35 -8.48
N ASP A 595 -3.27 -58.20 -9.60
CA ASP A 595 -2.76 -57.45 -10.76
C ASP A 595 -2.65 -55.95 -10.46
N VAL A 596 -3.63 -55.38 -9.77
CA VAL A 596 -3.64 -53.94 -9.46
C VAL A 596 -2.59 -53.58 -8.41
N LEU A 597 -2.37 -54.45 -7.42
CA LEU A 597 -1.32 -54.26 -6.43
C LEU A 597 0.07 -54.46 -7.04
N LYS A 598 0.23 -55.36 -8.00
CA LYS A 598 1.49 -55.49 -8.74
C LYS A 598 1.83 -54.21 -9.48
N HIS A 599 0.91 -53.67 -10.27
CA HIS A 599 1.16 -52.42 -10.99
C HIS A 599 1.37 -51.21 -10.07
N LEU A 600 0.68 -51.17 -8.92
CA LEU A 600 0.93 -50.15 -7.91
C LEU A 600 2.36 -50.27 -7.35
N SER A 601 2.84 -51.49 -7.08
CA SER A 601 4.22 -51.75 -6.65
C SER A 601 5.22 -51.21 -7.66
N ASP A 602 5.06 -51.58 -8.94
CA ASP A 602 5.92 -51.14 -10.03
C ASP A 602 5.98 -49.60 -10.13
N ALA A 603 4.84 -48.93 -9.94
CA ALA A 603 4.75 -47.47 -9.96
C ALA A 603 5.45 -46.80 -8.75
N ILE A 604 5.34 -47.39 -7.55
CA ILE A 604 6.03 -46.91 -6.33
C ILE A 604 7.55 -47.00 -6.52
N ILE A 605 8.04 -48.15 -6.99
CA ILE A 605 9.47 -48.38 -7.23
C ILE A 605 9.99 -47.41 -8.28
N ALA A 606 9.30 -47.30 -9.42
CA ALA A 606 9.69 -46.39 -10.47
C ALA A 606 9.72 -44.93 -9.99
N PHE A 607 8.78 -44.50 -9.14
CA PHE A 607 8.79 -43.16 -8.56
C PHE A 607 10.02 -42.94 -7.68
N ASN A 608 10.30 -43.86 -6.75
CA ASN A 608 11.44 -43.73 -5.84
C ASN A 608 12.78 -43.76 -6.58
N GLU A 609 12.97 -44.69 -7.53
CA GLU A 609 14.17 -44.72 -8.37
C GLU A 609 14.36 -43.40 -9.13
N ARG A 610 13.31 -42.89 -9.77
CA ARG A 610 13.36 -41.61 -10.51
C ARG A 610 13.66 -40.44 -9.59
N ARG A 611 13.10 -40.43 -8.38
CA ARG A 611 13.34 -39.41 -7.35
C ARG A 611 14.82 -39.37 -6.96
N GLU A 612 15.44 -40.52 -6.72
CA GLU A 612 16.88 -40.62 -6.44
C GLU A 612 17.72 -40.11 -7.62
N THR A 613 17.35 -40.42 -8.86
CA THR A 613 18.08 -39.93 -10.04
C THR A 613 17.99 -38.41 -10.27
N LEU A 614 16.99 -37.75 -9.66
CA LEU A 614 16.77 -36.31 -9.73
C LEU A 614 17.57 -35.55 -8.69
N MET A 615 17.83 -36.13 -7.51
CA MET A 615 18.53 -35.44 -6.41
C MET A 615 19.82 -34.75 -6.85
N PRO A 616 20.72 -35.35 -7.66
CA PRO A 616 21.96 -34.70 -8.09
C PRO A 616 21.75 -33.42 -8.92
N LEU A 617 20.58 -33.22 -9.55
CA LEU A 617 20.29 -32.01 -10.32
C LEU A 617 20.10 -30.78 -9.43
N PHE A 618 19.74 -30.98 -8.16
CA PHE A 618 19.46 -29.91 -7.20
C PHE A 618 20.59 -29.71 -6.18
N THR A 619 21.72 -30.42 -6.30
CA THR A 619 22.86 -30.31 -5.37
C THR A 619 24.01 -29.43 -5.87
N SER A 620 24.00 -28.96 -7.13
CA SER A 620 25.07 -28.10 -7.65
C SER A 620 24.96 -26.67 -7.11
N SER A 621 26.04 -26.18 -6.49
CA SER A 621 26.13 -24.92 -5.73
C SER A 621 26.13 -23.64 -6.57
N THR A 622 25.82 -23.69 -7.85
CA THR A 622 25.72 -22.51 -8.71
C THR A 622 24.30 -21.96 -8.66
N LEU A 623 23.92 -21.39 -7.52
CA LEU A 623 22.82 -20.44 -7.44
C LEU A 623 23.25 -19.18 -8.21
N ASP A 624 23.21 -19.24 -9.53
CA ASP A 624 23.27 -18.04 -10.36
C ASP A 624 22.04 -17.17 -10.06
N LYS A 625 22.17 -15.87 -10.35
CA LYS A 625 21.18 -14.83 -10.04
C LYS A 625 19.75 -15.31 -10.31
N SER A 626 18.89 -15.24 -9.29
CA SER A 626 17.45 -15.37 -9.44
C SER A 626 16.97 -14.44 -10.56
N PHE A 627 16.36 -15.00 -11.59
CA PHE A 627 15.76 -14.23 -12.69
C PHE A 627 14.34 -13.84 -12.28
N SER A 628 14.08 -12.53 -12.23
CA SER A 628 12.73 -11.99 -12.10
C SER A 628 12.24 -11.58 -13.48
N PHE A 629 11.02 -12.00 -13.85
CA PHE A 629 10.38 -11.67 -15.12
C PHE A 629 9.08 -10.89 -14.88
N ASP A 630 8.62 -10.18 -15.91
CA ASP A 630 7.37 -9.41 -15.89
C ASP A 630 6.09 -10.28 -15.80
N SER A 631 6.25 -11.61 -15.89
CA SER A 631 5.19 -12.61 -15.87
C SER A 631 5.60 -13.83 -15.04
N ASN A 632 4.62 -14.46 -14.39
CA ASN A 632 4.78 -15.73 -13.67
C ASN A 632 4.74 -16.96 -14.60
N PHE A 633 4.52 -16.79 -15.90
CA PHE A 633 4.23 -17.90 -16.82
C PHE A 633 5.03 -17.82 -18.12
N PHE A 634 5.39 -16.61 -18.54
CA PHE A 634 6.07 -16.35 -19.80
C PHE A 634 7.41 -15.65 -19.56
N TYR A 635 8.36 -15.91 -20.47
CA TYR A 635 9.55 -15.07 -20.62
C TYR A 635 9.17 -13.66 -21.13
N PRO A 636 10.06 -12.66 -21.01
CA PRO A 636 9.77 -11.29 -21.44
C PRO A 636 9.39 -11.19 -22.92
N ILE A 637 8.25 -10.57 -23.20
CA ILE A 637 7.71 -10.35 -24.56
C ILE A 637 7.78 -8.84 -24.85
N SER A 638 8.39 -8.42 -25.96
CA SER A 638 8.43 -7.00 -26.36
C SER A 638 7.06 -6.52 -26.87
N ASP A 639 6.86 -5.21 -27.01
CA ASP A 639 5.60 -4.67 -27.56
C ASP A 639 5.43 -5.01 -29.05
N GLU A 640 6.54 -5.08 -29.80
CA GLU A 640 6.56 -5.52 -31.19
C GLU A 640 6.18 -7.00 -31.32
N GLU A 641 6.72 -7.85 -30.43
CA GLU A 641 6.39 -9.27 -30.38
C GLU A 641 4.94 -9.51 -29.97
N LEU A 642 4.42 -8.80 -28.96
CA LEU A 642 3.01 -8.84 -28.57
C LEU A 642 2.09 -8.46 -29.73
N SER A 643 2.47 -7.44 -30.51
CA SER A 643 1.69 -6.98 -31.67
C SER A 643 1.71 -7.97 -32.85
N ALA A 644 2.67 -8.90 -32.88
CA ALA A 644 2.77 -9.94 -33.89
C ALA A 644 1.96 -11.20 -33.55
N LEU A 645 1.51 -11.36 -32.29
CA LEU A 645 0.70 -12.49 -31.86
C LEU A 645 -0.74 -12.38 -32.36
N ASN A 646 -1.34 -13.53 -32.69
CA ASN A 646 -2.74 -13.58 -33.07
C ASN A 646 -3.68 -13.53 -31.86
N GLY A 647 -4.98 -13.32 -32.10
CA GLY A 647 -5.96 -13.17 -31.03
C GLY A 647 -6.08 -14.38 -30.08
N VAL A 648 -5.98 -15.61 -30.59
CA VAL A 648 -6.07 -16.82 -29.73
C VAL A 648 -4.82 -17.01 -28.86
N GLN A 649 -3.65 -16.56 -29.32
CA GLN A 649 -2.43 -16.52 -28.51
C GLN A 649 -2.52 -15.45 -27.42
N LEU A 650 -2.98 -14.23 -27.76
CA LEU A 650 -3.21 -13.17 -26.77
C LEU A 650 -4.23 -13.60 -25.71
N ALA A 651 -5.33 -14.23 -26.12
CA ALA A 651 -6.33 -14.79 -25.21
C ALA A 651 -5.74 -15.87 -24.31
N THR A 652 -4.91 -16.77 -24.87
CA THR A 652 -4.20 -17.79 -24.09
C THR A 652 -3.29 -17.16 -23.04
N ILE A 653 -2.54 -16.10 -23.39
CA ILE A 653 -1.69 -15.35 -22.46
C ILE A 653 -2.54 -14.73 -21.34
N CYS A 654 -3.58 -13.95 -21.67
CA CYS A 654 -4.41 -13.28 -20.66
C CYS A 654 -5.08 -14.28 -19.70
N LEU A 655 -5.60 -15.39 -20.22
CA LEU A 655 -6.21 -16.44 -19.38
C LEU A 655 -5.17 -17.16 -18.52
N GLU A 656 -3.93 -17.30 -18.99
CA GLU A 656 -2.86 -17.88 -18.19
C GLU A 656 -2.41 -16.93 -17.06
N GLU A 657 -2.26 -15.65 -17.35
CA GLU A 657 -1.87 -14.62 -16.37
C GLU A 657 -2.82 -14.53 -15.18
N LEU A 658 -4.11 -14.82 -15.39
CA LEU A 658 -5.13 -14.85 -14.33
C LEU A 658 -5.06 -16.09 -13.42
N ASN A 659 -4.05 -16.95 -13.56
CA ASN A 659 -3.78 -18.03 -12.60
C ASN A 659 -2.93 -17.58 -11.39
N ALA A 660 -2.42 -16.35 -11.40
CA ALA A 660 -1.66 -15.75 -10.31
C ALA A 660 -2.13 -14.30 -10.07
N ALA A 661 -1.41 -13.57 -9.21
CA ALA A 661 -1.61 -12.13 -9.09
C ALA A 661 -1.39 -11.44 -10.46
N GLU A 662 -2.18 -10.39 -10.73
CA GLU A 662 -2.15 -9.69 -12.01
C GLU A 662 -0.75 -9.13 -12.32
N SER A 663 -0.32 -9.33 -13.56
CA SER A 663 1.06 -9.03 -13.99
C SER A 663 1.15 -7.83 -14.91
N ARG A 664 2.39 -7.38 -15.12
CA ARG A 664 2.70 -6.31 -16.08
C ARG A 664 2.40 -6.71 -17.52
N LEU A 665 2.61 -7.99 -17.86
CA LEU A 665 2.28 -8.51 -19.19
C LEU A 665 0.77 -8.42 -19.44
N LEU A 666 -0.05 -8.82 -18.45
CA LEU A 666 -1.50 -8.68 -18.54
C LEU A 666 -1.90 -7.22 -18.77
N PHE A 667 -1.37 -6.28 -17.97
CA PHE A 667 -1.61 -4.84 -18.11
C PHE A 667 -1.33 -4.34 -19.53
N ARG A 668 -0.16 -4.69 -20.10
CA ARG A 668 0.26 -4.23 -21.44
C ARG A 668 -0.72 -4.67 -22.53
N VAL A 669 -1.22 -5.91 -22.45
CA VAL A 669 -2.19 -6.43 -23.42
C VAL A 669 -3.55 -5.75 -23.27
N ILE A 670 -4.08 -5.66 -22.04
CA ILE A 670 -5.46 -5.17 -21.84
C ILE A 670 -5.57 -3.65 -21.82
N ASN A 671 -4.49 -2.90 -21.57
CA ASN A 671 -4.49 -1.45 -21.65
C ASN A 671 -4.38 -0.96 -23.10
N ASN A 672 -3.76 -1.75 -23.99
CA ASN A 672 -3.67 -1.44 -25.41
C ASN A 672 -4.96 -1.79 -26.14
N THR A 673 -5.65 -0.79 -26.69
CA THR A 673 -6.94 -0.97 -27.37
C THR A 673 -6.87 -1.88 -28.60
N ALA A 674 -5.78 -1.88 -29.36
CA ALA A 674 -5.64 -2.74 -30.55
C ALA A 674 -5.42 -4.21 -30.17
N LEU A 675 -4.57 -4.46 -29.17
CA LEU A 675 -4.34 -5.82 -28.64
C LEU A 675 -5.60 -6.37 -27.96
N TRP A 676 -6.27 -5.54 -27.16
CA TRP A 676 -7.56 -5.87 -26.54
C TRP A 676 -8.59 -6.30 -27.59
N GLN A 677 -8.77 -5.51 -28.65
CA GLN A 677 -9.75 -5.83 -29.70
C GLN A 677 -9.43 -7.16 -30.37
N THR A 678 -8.18 -7.34 -30.79
CA THR A 678 -7.70 -8.59 -31.44
C THR A 678 -7.94 -9.82 -30.56
N MET A 679 -7.70 -9.69 -29.26
CA MET A 679 -7.89 -10.76 -28.27
C MET A 679 -9.37 -11.02 -27.97
N SER A 680 -10.16 -9.95 -27.77
CA SER A 680 -11.58 -10.00 -27.48
C SER A 680 -12.37 -10.63 -28.63
N ASP A 681 -12.06 -10.28 -29.88
CA ASP A 681 -12.69 -10.86 -31.06
C ASP A 681 -12.44 -12.37 -31.12
N ALA A 682 -11.19 -12.80 -30.88
CA ALA A 682 -10.84 -14.21 -30.86
C ALA A 682 -11.54 -15.00 -29.73
N LEU A 683 -11.72 -14.39 -28.55
CA LEU A 683 -12.50 -14.98 -27.45
C LEU A 683 -13.96 -15.15 -27.84
N SER A 684 -14.58 -14.16 -28.47
CA SER A 684 -15.97 -14.22 -28.93
C SER A 684 -16.16 -15.25 -30.05
N GLU A 685 -15.25 -15.29 -31.03
CA GLU A 685 -15.31 -16.23 -32.15
C GLU A 685 -15.08 -17.70 -31.74
N ASN A 686 -14.38 -17.95 -30.62
CA ASN A 686 -13.99 -19.28 -30.17
C ASN A 686 -14.48 -19.61 -28.75
N GLU A 687 -15.56 -18.99 -28.29
CA GLU A 687 -16.04 -19.08 -26.90
C GLU A 687 -16.17 -20.54 -26.41
N ASP A 688 -16.83 -21.40 -27.19
CA ASP A 688 -17.03 -22.82 -26.84
C ASP A 688 -15.71 -23.60 -26.69
N LYS A 689 -14.71 -23.27 -27.51
CA LYS A 689 -13.39 -23.92 -27.46
C LYS A 689 -12.61 -23.51 -26.22
N PHE A 690 -12.70 -22.24 -25.81
CA PHE A 690 -12.08 -21.79 -24.55
C PHE A 690 -12.80 -22.35 -23.34
N LYS A 691 -14.14 -22.40 -23.34
CA LYS A 691 -14.95 -23.01 -22.26
C LYS A 691 -14.65 -24.50 -22.03
N ALA A 692 -14.01 -25.19 -22.97
CA ALA A 692 -13.54 -26.56 -22.79
C ALA A 692 -12.39 -26.69 -21.78
N ARG A 693 -11.75 -25.58 -21.36
CA ARG A 693 -10.71 -25.61 -20.32
C ARG A 693 -11.33 -25.77 -18.92
N ALA A 694 -10.66 -26.53 -18.07
CA ALA A 694 -11.11 -26.84 -16.71
C ALA A 694 -10.60 -25.85 -15.64
N ASP A 695 -9.95 -24.75 -16.04
CA ASP A 695 -9.35 -23.75 -15.15
C ASP A 695 -10.25 -22.51 -14.91
N ASN A 696 -11.56 -22.76 -14.75
CA ASN A 696 -12.59 -21.76 -14.42
C ASN A 696 -12.63 -20.53 -15.34
N ILE A 697 -12.78 -20.79 -16.64
CA ILE A 697 -12.88 -19.76 -17.68
C ILE A 697 -13.97 -18.70 -17.42
N PRO A 698 -15.18 -19.03 -16.95
CA PRO A 698 -16.20 -18.01 -16.69
C PRO A 698 -15.73 -16.92 -15.71
N PHE A 699 -15.05 -17.31 -14.64
CA PHE A 699 -14.48 -16.37 -13.68
C PHE A 699 -13.38 -15.51 -14.32
N LYS A 700 -12.45 -16.14 -15.07
CA LYS A 700 -11.36 -15.43 -15.72
C LYS A 700 -11.83 -14.39 -16.73
N LEU A 701 -12.83 -14.73 -17.54
CA LEU A 701 -13.42 -13.80 -18.50
C LEU A 701 -14.10 -12.61 -17.81
N ALA A 702 -14.84 -12.86 -16.73
CA ALA A 702 -15.45 -11.79 -15.94
C ALA A 702 -14.39 -10.86 -15.34
N ARG A 703 -13.32 -11.42 -14.74
CA ARG A 703 -12.21 -10.64 -14.19
C ARG A 703 -11.47 -9.83 -15.25
N LEU A 704 -11.25 -10.41 -16.43
CA LEU A 704 -10.62 -9.74 -17.56
C LEU A 704 -11.43 -8.53 -18.04
N GLY A 705 -12.77 -8.69 -18.11
CA GLY A 705 -13.69 -7.60 -18.42
C GLY A 705 -13.66 -6.47 -17.39
N GLU A 706 -13.74 -6.81 -16.10
CA GLU A 706 -13.67 -5.84 -14.99
C GLU A 706 -12.37 -5.02 -15.03
N LEU A 707 -11.22 -5.68 -15.23
CA LEU A 707 -9.93 -5.00 -15.31
C LEU A 707 -9.86 -4.05 -16.52
N ARG A 708 -10.40 -4.47 -17.68
CA ARG A 708 -10.47 -3.60 -18.87
C ARG A 708 -11.37 -2.40 -18.62
N GLU A 709 -12.55 -2.59 -18.04
CA GLU A 709 -13.48 -1.49 -17.74
C GLU A 709 -12.85 -0.45 -16.81
N SER A 710 -12.16 -0.90 -15.75
CA SER A 710 -11.44 0.01 -14.85
C SER A 710 -10.32 0.78 -15.56
N LEU A 711 -9.58 0.13 -16.47
CA LEU A 711 -8.52 0.81 -17.25
C LEU A 711 -9.09 1.80 -18.27
N VAL A 712 -10.21 1.47 -18.93
CA VAL A 712 -10.93 2.41 -19.81
C VAL A 712 -11.44 3.61 -19.03
N SER A 713 -11.96 3.38 -17.82
CA SER A 713 -12.39 4.45 -16.90
C SER A 713 -11.22 5.35 -16.50
N PHE A 714 -10.07 4.78 -16.15
CA PHE A 714 -8.83 5.54 -15.88
C PHE A 714 -8.41 6.38 -17.09
N ASN A 715 -8.35 5.78 -18.29
CA ASN A 715 -7.96 6.50 -19.51
C ASN A 715 -8.94 7.62 -19.87
N THR A 716 -10.23 7.45 -19.57
CA THR A 716 -11.25 8.51 -19.74
C THR A 716 -10.96 9.70 -18.82
N GLN A 717 -10.57 9.46 -17.56
CA GLN A 717 -10.18 10.56 -16.66
C GLN A 717 -8.86 11.21 -17.09
N LYS A 718 -7.95 10.45 -17.71
CA LYS A 718 -6.70 10.98 -18.29
C LYS A 718 -7.01 11.97 -19.41
N GLU A 719 -7.93 11.61 -20.31
CA GLU A 719 -8.39 12.51 -21.35
C GLU A 719 -9.11 13.73 -20.77
N ALA A 720 -9.93 13.55 -19.72
CA ALA A 720 -10.58 14.66 -19.03
C ALA A 720 -9.56 15.64 -18.41
N PHE A 721 -8.46 15.15 -17.81
CA PHE A 721 -7.38 15.99 -17.29
C PHE A 721 -6.67 16.76 -18.40
N ASN A 722 -6.40 16.11 -19.54
CA ASN A 722 -5.75 16.74 -20.68
C ASN A 722 -6.64 17.81 -21.32
N ASN A 723 -7.96 17.60 -21.36
CA ASN A 723 -8.93 18.49 -21.97
C ASN A 723 -9.47 19.58 -21.03
N ALA A 724 -9.17 19.50 -19.73
CA ALA A 724 -9.64 20.46 -18.74
C ALA A 724 -9.10 21.88 -19.03
N THR A 725 -10.01 22.86 -18.92
CA THR A 725 -9.76 24.26 -19.30
C THR A 725 -9.56 25.18 -18.10
N THR A 726 -9.63 24.64 -16.88
CA THR A 726 -9.35 25.37 -15.64
C THR A 726 -8.50 24.54 -14.68
N LEU A 727 -7.83 25.20 -13.73
CA LEU A 727 -7.04 24.51 -12.70
C LEU A 727 -7.92 23.67 -11.78
N ASP A 728 -9.14 24.10 -11.49
CA ASP A 728 -10.08 23.36 -10.65
C ASP A 728 -10.58 22.09 -11.36
N GLU A 729 -10.91 22.18 -12.66
CA GLU A 729 -11.23 21.01 -13.47
C GLU A 729 -10.06 20.03 -13.54
N LYS A 730 -8.83 20.51 -13.75
CA LYS A 730 -7.62 19.66 -13.73
C LYS A 730 -7.41 19.02 -12.36
N ASN A 731 -7.65 19.75 -11.27
CA ASN A 731 -7.55 19.20 -9.92
C ASN A 731 -8.56 18.07 -9.68
N VAL A 732 -9.83 18.30 -10.02
CA VAL A 732 -10.89 17.28 -9.90
C VAL A 732 -10.60 16.07 -10.80
N ALA A 733 -10.13 16.29 -12.01
CA ALA A 733 -9.75 15.20 -12.92
C ALA A 733 -8.54 14.40 -12.40
N LEU A 734 -7.56 15.07 -11.76
CA LEU A 734 -6.42 14.43 -11.14
C LEU A 734 -6.80 13.59 -9.91
N GLU A 735 -7.66 14.12 -9.04
CA GLU A 735 -8.20 13.37 -7.89
C GLU A 735 -8.94 12.11 -8.36
N ARG A 736 -9.76 12.23 -9.40
CA ARG A 736 -10.43 11.07 -10.02
C ARG A 736 -9.46 10.10 -10.66
N LEU A 737 -8.41 10.58 -11.32
CA LEU A 737 -7.34 9.73 -11.88
C LEU A 737 -6.66 8.89 -10.80
N GLN A 738 -6.33 9.52 -9.66
CA GLN A 738 -5.74 8.85 -8.51
C GLN A 738 -6.71 7.81 -7.93
N GLU A 739 -7.97 8.18 -7.70
CA GLU A 739 -9.01 7.28 -7.20
C GLU A 739 -9.18 6.04 -8.10
N LYS A 740 -9.23 6.24 -9.43
CA LYS A 740 -9.35 5.12 -10.38
C LYS A 740 -8.09 4.25 -10.44
N ALA A 741 -6.91 4.82 -10.24
CA ALA A 741 -5.69 4.04 -10.16
C ALA A 741 -5.64 3.21 -8.86
N GLU A 742 -5.96 3.78 -7.70
CA GLU A 742 -5.95 3.10 -6.41
C GLU A 742 -6.90 1.89 -6.36
N ALA A 743 -7.97 1.91 -7.16
CA ALA A 743 -8.91 0.79 -7.29
C ALA A 743 -8.38 -0.38 -8.16
N LEU A 744 -7.27 -0.20 -8.87
CA LEU A 744 -6.65 -1.24 -9.72
C LEU A 744 -5.63 -2.09 -8.94
N PRO A 745 -5.24 -3.27 -9.45
CA PRO A 745 -4.16 -4.07 -8.85
C PRO A 745 -2.84 -3.30 -8.69
N GLU A 746 -2.04 -3.64 -7.68
CA GLU A 746 -0.79 -2.94 -7.31
C GLU A 746 0.21 -2.81 -8.47
N VAL A 747 0.35 -3.87 -9.28
CA VAL A 747 1.23 -3.85 -10.47
C VAL A 747 0.74 -2.82 -11.49
N PHE A 748 -0.58 -2.64 -11.63
CA PHE A 748 -1.14 -1.67 -12.57
C PHE A 748 -0.98 -0.25 -12.03
N GLN A 749 -1.15 -0.05 -10.73
CA GLN A 749 -0.86 1.24 -10.06
C GLN A 749 0.57 1.68 -10.35
N THR A 750 1.53 0.76 -10.26
CA THR A 750 2.94 1.02 -10.54
C THR A 750 3.16 1.47 -11.99
N GLU A 751 2.53 0.80 -12.97
CA GLU A 751 2.65 1.20 -14.38
C GLU A 751 1.98 2.56 -14.67
N LEU A 752 0.93 2.91 -13.94
CA LEU A 752 0.19 4.16 -14.10
C LEU A 752 0.79 5.33 -13.30
N ALA A 753 1.64 5.06 -12.31
CA ALA A 753 2.21 6.05 -11.41
C ALA A 753 2.91 7.19 -12.15
N LYS A 754 3.67 6.88 -13.20
CA LYS A 754 4.36 7.89 -14.02
C LYS A 754 3.39 8.83 -14.73
N ILE A 755 2.23 8.34 -15.14
CA ILE A 755 1.19 9.16 -15.78
C ILE A 755 0.60 10.13 -14.75
N ILE A 756 0.31 9.65 -13.54
CA ILE A 756 -0.21 10.46 -12.44
C ILE A 756 0.82 11.50 -12.00
N GLU A 757 2.08 11.10 -11.83
CA GLU A 757 3.18 12.01 -11.48
C GLU A 757 3.37 13.11 -12.53
N THR A 758 3.27 12.76 -13.82
CA THR A 758 3.33 13.74 -14.91
C THR A 758 2.18 14.75 -14.80
N ALA A 759 0.95 14.28 -14.55
CA ALA A 759 -0.22 15.14 -14.38
C ALA A 759 -0.14 16.02 -13.11
N GLN A 760 0.38 15.47 -12.00
CA GLN A 760 0.64 16.21 -10.76
C GLN A 760 1.64 17.34 -10.99
N ASN A 761 2.79 17.02 -11.62
CA ASN A 761 3.83 17.98 -11.92
C ASN A 761 3.33 19.08 -12.86
N GLU A 762 2.53 18.72 -13.88
CA GLU A 762 1.88 19.69 -14.76
C GLU A 762 0.97 20.64 -13.99
N LEU A 763 0.07 20.11 -13.13
CA LEU A 763 -0.84 20.94 -12.34
C LEU A 763 -0.09 21.86 -11.36
N GLN A 764 0.95 21.33 -10.71
CA GLN A 764 1.76 22.10 -9.76
C GLN A 764 2.50 23.24 -10.44
N GLU A 765 3.10 22.99 -11.61
CA GLU A 765 3.79 24.02 -12.38
C GLU A 765 2.81 25.11 -12.84
N GLN A 766 1.62 24.73 -13.33
CA GLN A 766 0.60 25.70 -13.73
C GLN A 766 0.09 26.54 -12.54
N ARG A 767 -0.12 25.94 -11.35
CA ARG A 767 -0.46 26.68 -10.12
C ARG A 767 0.65 27.66 -9.74
N ARG A 768 1.90 27.23 -9.80
CA ARG A 768 3.07 28.05 -9.48
C ARG A 768 3.16 29.27 -10.41
N LEU A 769 2.95 29.07 -11.71
CA LEU A 769 2.96 30.16 -12.71
C LEU A 769 1.81 31.16 -12.50
N LEU A 770 0.61 30.69 -12.15
CA LEU A 770 -0.51 31.57 -11.82
C LEU A 770 -0.25 32.38 -10.54
N GLU A 771 0.35 31.76 -9.52
CA GLU A 771 0.74 32.47 -8.30
C GLU A 771 1.83 33.51 -8.56
N GLU A 772 2.84 33.19 -9.37
CA GLU A 772 3.84 34.19 -9.82
C GLU A 772 3.18 35.39 -10.50
N TYR A 773 2.20 35.15 -11.37
CA TYR A 773 1.43 36.22 -12.00
C TYR A 773 0.64 37.03 -10.98
N ASN A 774 -0.08 36.39 -10.06
CA ASN A 774 -0.84 37.09 -9.02
C ASN A 774 0.06 37.94 -8.11
N VAL A 775 1.22 37.43 -7.70
CA VAL A 775 2.21 38.17 -6.91
C VAL A 775 2.74 39.37 -7.69
N ALA A 776 3.11 39.18 -8.97
CA ALA A 776 3.54 40.29 -9.83
C ALA A 776 2.43 41.34 -10.00
N TYR A 777 1.17 40.90 -10.12
CA TYR A 777 0.00 41.76 -10.24
C TYR A 777 -0.24 42.58 -8.96
N THR A 778 -0.22 41.94 -7.78
CA THR A 778 -0.37 42.66 -6.50
C THR A 778 0.78 43.63 -6.26
N ALA A 779 2.01 43.28 -6.66
CA ALA A 779 3.16 44.17 -6.55
C ALA A 779 2.99 45.43 -7.43
N PHE A 780 2.43 45.27 -8.63
CA PHE A 780 2.09 46.38 -9.51
C PHE A 780 0.97 47.26 -8.96
N GLU A 781 -0.11 46.69 -8.41
CA GLU A 781 -1.20 47.47 -7.83
C GLU A 781 -0.72 48.38 -6.68
N LYS A 782 0.29 47.92 -5.93
CA LYS A 782 0.89 48.65 -4.80
C LYS A 782 2.04 49.57 -5.19
N ALA A 783 2.50 49.56 -6.45
CA ALA A 783 3.66 50.32 -6.87
C ALA A 783 3.32 51.81 -7.07
N ASP A 784 4.14 52.70 -6.52
CA ASP A 784 4.03 54.14 -6.77
C ASP A 784 4.27 54.47 -8.26
N ASN A 785 5.15 53.71 -8.93
CA ASN A 785 5.42 53.80 -10.35
C ASN A 785 5.06 52.49 -11.07
N GLN A 786 3.80 52.39 -11.47
CA GLN A 786 3.25 51.22 -12.14
C GLN A 786 3.93 50.92 -13.48
N ALA A 787 4.40 51.93 -14.20
CA ALA A 787 5.10 51.75 -15.47
C ALA A 787 6.40 50.94 -15.36
N GLU A 788 7.16 51.14 -14.28
CA GLU A 788 8.44 50.45 -14.04
C GLU A 788 8.22 48.97 -13.69
N VAL A 789 7.13 48.65 -13.01
CA VAL A 789 6.82 47.30 -12.52
C VAL A 789 6.05 46.46 -13.56
N PHE A 790 5.41 47.09 -14.55
CA PHE A 790 4.59 46.41 -15.57
C PHE A 790 5.34 45.30 -16.32
N SER A 791 6.62 45.49 -16.61
CA SER A 791 7.46 44.48 -17.28
C SER A 791 7.47 43.13 -16.55
N LYS A 792 7.37 43.14 -15.21
CA LYS A 792 7.34 41.92 -14.38
C LYS A 792 5.99 41.20 -14.50
N ILE A 793 4.86 41.92 -14.53
CA ILE A 793 3.56 41.30 -14.82
C ILE A 793 3.59 40.67 -16.20
N ARG A 794 4.05 41.42 -17.22
CA ARG A 794 4.06 40.94 -18.60
C ARG A 794 4.86 39.64 -18.73
N ALA A 795 6.07 39.63 -18.17
CA ALA A 795 6.91 38.43 -18.15
C ALA A 795 6.26 37.25 -17.41
N ALA A 796 5.51 37.49 -16.34
CA ALA A 796 4.76 36.43 -15.65
C ALA A 796 3.56 35.95 -16.48
N TYR A 797 2.81 36.85 -17.11
CA TYR A 797 1.67 36.53 -17.98
C TYR A 797 2.07 35.69 -19.19
N ASP A 798 3.20 36.00 -19.83
CA ASP A 798 3.67 35.29 -21.03
C ASP A 798 4.07 33.84 -20.74
N LYS A 799 4.35 33.49 -19.48
CA LYS A 799 4.62 32.11 -19.04
C LYS A 799 3.33 31.31 -18.78
N LEU A 800 2.18 31.96 -18.64
CA LEU A 800 0.92 31.27 -18.34
C LEU A 800 0.46 30.40 -19.52
N PRO A 801 -0.18 29.25 -19.25
CA PRO A 801 -0.86 28.47 -20.29
C PRO A 801 -1.90 29.29 -21.06
N SER A 802 -2.18 28.93 -22.32
CA SER A 802 -3.09 29.69 -23.20
C SER A 802 -4.46 29.96 -22.58
N TYR A 803 -5.11 28.93 -22.03
CA TYR A 803 -6.43 29.09 -21.42
C TYR A 803 -6.44 30.01 -20.20
N VAL A 804 -5.35 30.04 -19.42
CA VAL A 804 -5.20 30.96 -18.27
C VAL A 804 -4.93 32.38 -18.74
N ARG A 805 -4.14 32.54 -19.82
CA ARG A 805 -3.93 33.86 -20.45
C ARG A 805 -5.24 34.47 -20.92
N ASP A 806 -6.15 33.67 -21.48
CA ASP A 806 -7.45 34.14 -21.94
C ASP A 806 -8.32 34.64 -20.76
N LEU A 807 -8.31 33.92 -19.64
CA LEU A 807 -9.02 34.31 -18.41
C LEU A 807 -8.44 35.60 -17.79
N GLU A 808 -7.12 35.76 -17.79
CA GLU A 808 -6.41 36.88 -17.15
C GLU A 808 -6.19 38.09 -18.09
N LEU A 809 -6.65 38.01 -19.34
CA LEU A 809 -6.42 39.03 -20.37
C LEU A 809 -6.95 40.41 -19.97
N GLU A 810 -8.15 40.46 -19.37
CA GLU A 810 -8.76 41.74 -18.96
C GLU A 810 -7.99 42.40 -17.82
N ARG A 811 -7.44 41.61 -16.88
CA ARG A 811 -6.55 42.13 -15.83
C ARG A 811 -5.27 42.70 -16.43
N LEU A 812 -4.67 42.01 -17.41
CA LEU A 812 -3.49 42.54 -18.11
C LEU A 812 -3.79 43.83 -18.88
N LYS A 813 -4.95 43.93 -19.55
CA LYS A 813 -5.39 45.18 -20.22
C LYS A 813 -5.53 46.33 -19.23
N ALA A 814 -6.16 46.09 -18.07
CA ALA A 814 -6.29 47.10 -17.02
C ALA A 814 -4.92 47.56 -16.50
N ALA A 815 -3.99 46.63 -16.25
CA ALA A 815 -2.63 46.96 -15.86
C ALA A 815 -1.89 47.75 -16.94
N THR A 816 -2.07 47.39 -18.22
CA THR A 816 -1.50 48.12 -19.36
C THR A 816 -2.00 49.56 -19.40
N GLN A 817 -3.30 49.76 -19.20
CA GLN A 817 -3.91 51.09 -19.15
C GLN A 817 -3.35 51.93 -18.00
N SER A 818 -3.26 51.35 -16.80
CA SER A 818 -2.76 52.08 -15.63
C SER A 818 -1.29 52.48 -15.79
N ALA A 819 -0.46 51.58 -16.31
CA ALA A 819 0.95 51.85 -16.61
C ALA A 819 1.13 52.91 -17.71
N PHE A 820 0.34 52.83 -18.79
CA PHE A 820 0.34 53.82 -19.86
C PHE A 820 -0.05 55.21 -19.33
N ASN A 821 -1.14 55.28 -18.55
CA ASN A 821 -1.61 56.52 -17.92
C ASN A 821 -0.57 57.09 -16.96
N ALA A 822 0.17 56.27 -16.22
CA ALA A 822 1.26 56.73 -15.35
C ALA A 822 2.40 57.38 -16.15
N CYS A 823 2.81 56.76 -17.27
CA CYS A 823 3.80 57.35 -18.20
C CYS A 823 3.30 58.67 -18.78
N VAL A 824 2.04 58.72 -19.23
CA VAL A 824 1.41 59.93 -19.76
C VAL A 824 1.33 61.02 -18.70
N ALA A 825 0.86 60.72 -17.49
CA ALA A 825 0.78 61.69 -16.39
C ALA A 825 2.14 62.27 -16.01
N SER A 826 3.19 61.44 -15.99
CA SER A 826 4.57 61.88 -15.80
C SER A 826 4.99 62.87 -16.90
N PHE A 827 4.70 62.53 -18.17
CA PHE A 827 4.97 63.40 -19.31
C PHE A 827 4.07 64.64 -19.39
N ASP A 828 2.89 64.65 -18.80
CA ASP A 828 1.94 65.78 -18.82
C ASP A 828 2.13 66.77 -17.68
N ALA A 829 2.94 66.46 -16.67
CA ALA A 829 3.20 67.33 -15.52
C ALA A 829 3.52 68.78 -15.93
N VAL A 830 2.71 69.75 -15.51
CA VAL A 830 2.74 71.13 -16.05
C VAL A 830 4.12 71.80 -15.86
N ILE A 831 4.59 72.49 -16.91
CA ILE A 831 5.74 73.41 -16.85
C ILE A 831 5.23 74.83 -17.13
N ILE A 832 5.52 75.76 -16.23
CA ILE A 832 5.03 77.15 -16.30
C ILE A 832 5.98 78.00 -17.17
N GLU A 833 7.29 77.87 -16.99
CA GLU A 833 8.32 78.52 -17.83
C GLU A 833 9.49 77.53 -18.04
N PRO A 834 9.64 76.91 -19.23
CA PRO A 834 10.58 75.82 -19.42
C PRO A 834 12.03 76.31 -19.46
N THR A 835 12.79 76.01 -18.40
CA THR A 835 14.26 76.01 -18.43
C THR A 835 14.77 74.88 -19.34
N LEU A 836 16.02 74.98 -19.81
CA LEU A 836 16.65 73.90 -20.61
C LEU A 836 16.66 72.56 -19.85
N GLU A 837 16.84 72.59 -18.53
CA GLU A 837 16.82 71.40 -17.66
C GLU A 837 15.42 70.75 -17.61
N GLU A 838 14.36 71.55 -17.50
CA GLU A 838 12.99 71.04 -17.51
C GLU A 838 12.56 70.50 -18.88
N VAL A 839 13.05 71.10 -19.97
CA VAL A 839 12.88 70.55 -21.32
C VAL A 839 13.58 69.19 -21.43
N ASP A 840 14.81 69.06 -20.93
CA ASP A 840 15.53 67.77 -20.94
C ASP A 840 14.80 66.70 -20.12
N LYS A 841 14.24 67.08 -18.98
CA LYS A 841 13.39 66.18 -18.17
C LYS A 841 12.15 65.73 -18.94
N LYS A 842 11.47 66.62 -19.68
CA LYS A 842 10.34 66.24 -20.55
C LYS A 842 10.74 65.26 -21.64
N LEU A 843 11.86 65.51 -22.31
CA LEU A 843 12.35 64.64 -23.37
C LEU A 843 12.68 63.23 -22.82
N GLN A 844 13.24 63.15 -21.61
CA GLN A 844 13.48 61.88 -20.91
C GLN A 844 12.18 61.16 -20.52
N GLN A 845 11.19 61.89 -20.00
CA GLN A 845 9.87 61.32 -19.66
C GLN A 845 9.16 60.76 -20.90
N PHE A 846 9.23 61.45 -22.05
CA PHE A 846 8.72 60.90 -23.30
C PHE A 846 9.48 59.65 -23.76
N THR A 847 10.80 59.62 -23.58
CA THR A 847 11.61 58.43 -23.91
C THR A 847 11.14 57.21 -23.10
N ALA A 848 10.78 57.40 -21.83
CA ALA A 848 10.18 56.34 -21.01
C ALA A 848 8.80 55.90 -21.54
N LEU A 849 7.92 56.85 -21.91
CA LEU A 849 6.63 56.56 -22.55
C LEU A 849 6.80 55.80 -23.89
N GLN A 850 7.75 56.21 -24.73
CA GLN A 850 8.06 55.56 -26.00
C GLN A 850 8.59 54.14 -25.80
N THR A 851 9.50 53.95 -24.84
CA THR A 851 10.03 52.62 -24.50
C THR A 851 8.91 51.71 -24.03
N PHE A 852 8.01 52.22 -23.18
CA PHE A 852 6.83 51.46 -22.74
C PHE A 852 5.91 51.10 -23.91
N PHE A 853 5.50 52.08 -24.72
CA PHE A 853 4.58 51.86 -25.84
C PHE A 853 5.12 50.88 -26.88
N THR A 854 6.41 50.98 -27.22
CA THR A 854 7.06 50.09 -28.19
C THR A 854 7.29 48.66 -27.67
N SER A 855 7.28 48.47 -26.34
CA SER A 855 7.35 47.14 -25.72
C SER A 855 6.01 46.39 -25.72
N LEU A 856 4.89 47.08 -26.01
CA LEU A 856 3.57 46.47 -26.01
C LEU A 856 3.35 45.64 -27.29
N PRO A 857 2.75 44.44 -27.18
CA PRO A 857 2.21 43.73 -28.34
C PRO A 857 1.15 44.56 -29.07
N GLU A 858 1.03 44.35 -30.38
CA GLU A 858 0.18 45.15 -31.27
C GLU A 858 -1.29 45.22 -30.81
N PHE A 859 -1.85 44.11 -30.32
CA PHE A 859 -3.24 44.07 -29.82
C PHE A 859 -3.48 44.91 -28.55
N LEU A 860 -2.43 45.18 -27.75
CA LEU A 860 -2.51 46.08 -26.59
C LEU A 860 -2.19 47.52 -26.99
N ALA A 861 -1.22 47.72 -27.88
CA ALA A 861 -0.78 49.05 -28.31
C ALA A 861 -1.86 49.83 -29.09
N GLU A 862 -2.73 49.13 -29.82
CA GLU A 862 -3.73 49.75 -30.70
C GLU A 862 -4.67 50.72 -29.96
N GLY A 863 -5.08 50.37 -28.73
CA GLY A 863 -5.94 51.23 -27.91
C GLY A 863 -5.31 52.57 -27.50
N TYR A 864 -3.97 52.67 -27.54
CA TYR A 864 -3.21 53.85 -27.08
C TYR A 864 -2.52 54.61 -28.22
N ARG A 865 -2.59 54.11 -29.46
CA ARG A 865 -1.86 54.66 -30.62
C ARG A 865 -2.16 56.15 -30.85
N THR A 866 -3.42 56.54 -30.75
CA THR A 866 -3.85 57.93 -30.94
C THR A 866 -3.28 58.87 -29.88
N GLU A 867 -3.35 58.46 -28.60
CA GLU A 867 -2.85 59.26 -27.48
C GLU A 867 -1.33 59.36 -27.51
N PHE A 868 -0.62 58.25 -27.77
CA PHE A 868 0.83 58.24 -27.94
C PHE A 868 1.27 59.18 -29.08
N ALA A 869 0.60 59.14 -30.23
CA ALA A 869 0.89 60.03 -31.36
C ALA A 869 0.66 61.51 -31.03
N GLN A 870 -0.28 61.84 -30.13
CA GLN A 870 -0.43 63.21 -29.63
C GLN A 870 0.75 63.63 -28.75
N LYS A 871 1.21 62.75 -27.84
CA LYS A 871 2.39 63.03 -27.00
C LYS A 871 3.67 63.13 -27.81
N GLU A 872 3.79 62.38 -28.91
CA GLU A 872 4.91 62.49 -29.84
C GLU A 872 4.96 63.86 -30.51
N LYS A 873 3.81 64.45 -30.86
CA LYS A 873 3.77 65.83 -31.36
C LYS A 873 4.22 66.83 -30.30
N GLN A 874 3.81 66.65 -29.04
CA GLN A 874 4.27 67.49 -27.91
C GLN A 874 5.79 67.36 -27.70
N GLN A 875 6.32 66.15 -27.78
CA GLN A 875 7.77 65.90 -27.74
C GLN A 875 8.51 66.63 -28.87
N ASN A 876 8.00 66.55 -30.10
CA ASN A 876 8.61 67.22 -31.25
C ASN A 876 8.68 68.74 -31.04
N PHE A 877 7.67 69.31 -30.39
CA PHE A 877 7.71 70.70 -29.97
C PHE A 877 8.81 70.97 -28.94
N TYR A 878 8.92 70.18 -27.87
CA TYR A 878 9.98 70.37 -26.86
C TYR A 878 11.39 70.19 -27.44
N GLN A 879 11.55 69.28 -28.40
CA GLN A 879 12.81 69.08 -29.13
C GLN A 879 13.14 70.30 -30.00
N ALA A 880 12.15 70.85 -30.69
CA ALA A 880 12.30 72.09 -31.45
C ALA A 880 12.61 73.28 -30.52
N LEU A 881 12.02 73.33 -29.33
CA LEU A 881 12.28 74.37 -28.33
C LEU A 881 13.71 74.29 -27.79
N LYS A 882 14.20 73.09 -27.45
CA LYS A 882 15.58 72.87 -27.04
C LYS A 882 16.55 73.37 -28.11
N THR A 883 16.28 73.00 -29.36
CA THR A 883 17.07 73.43 -30.52
C THR A 883 17.05 74.95 -30.63
N TYR A 884 15.87 75.56 -30.60
CA TYR A 884 15.68 77.01 -30.67
C TYR A 884 16.41 77.76 -29.54
N ASN A 885 16.34 77.28 -28.30
CA ASN A 885 17.00 77.88 -27.14
C ASN A 885 18.53 77.78 -27.21
N SER A 886 19.07 76.79 -27.91
CA SER A 886 20.52 76.61 -28.08
C SER A 886 21.17 77.56 -29.09
N LEU A 887 20.38 78.22 -29.96
CA LEU A 887 20.88 79.09 -31.03
C LEU A 887 21.52 80.35 -30.43
N GLN A 888 22.75 80.67 -30.85
CA GLN A 888 23.59 81.67 -30.19
C GLN A 888 23.57 83.05 -30.86
N THR A 889 23.25 83.11 -32.15
CA THR A 889 23.29 84.35 -32.94
C THR A 889 21.90 84.79 -33.39
N LEU A 890 21.74 86.09 -33.61
CA LEU A 890 20.47 86.69 -34.04
C LEU A 890 19.92 86.06 -35.33
N SER A 891 20.75 85.93 -36.38
CA SER A 891 20.34 85.30 -37.64
C SER A 891 19.86 83.86 -37.42
N GLN A 892 20.65 83.05 -36.70
CA GLN A 892 20.29 81.67 -36.40
C GLN A 892 18.96 81.58 -35.66
N LYS A 893 18.74 82.43 -34.64
CA LYS A 893 17.53 82.44 -33.84
C LYS A 893 16.30 82.80 -34.67
N VAL A 894 16.40 83.81 -35.54
CA VAL A 894 15.29 84.21 -36.43
C VAL A 894 14.96 83.09 -37.42
N ASP A 895 15.96 82.53 -38.10
CA ASP A 895 15.76 81.44 -39.07
C ASP A 895 15.21 80.16 -38.41
N GLY A 896 15.71 79.85 -37.21
CA GLY A 896 15.36 78.66 -36.44
C GLY A 896 13.95 78.68 -35.83
N PHE A 897 13.30 79.84 -35.73
CA PHE A 897 11.94 79.93 -35.17
C PHE A 897 10.90 79.22 -36.04
N ASN A 898 11.11 79.13 -37.35
CA ASN A 898 10.17 78.46 -38.26
C ASN A 898 9.95 76.99 -37.90
N ALA A 899 11.00 76.29 -37.47
CA ALA A 899 10.92 74.90 -37.02
C ALA A 899 10.10 74.77 -35.73
N LEU A 900 10.31 75.68 -34.77
CA LEU A 900 9.53 75.76 -33.53
C LEU A 900 8.05 76.07 -33.83
N ALA A 901 7.77 77.03 -34.71
CA ALA A 901 6.41 77.39 -35.11
C ALA A 901 5.67 76.28 -35.87
N ALA A 902 6.37 75.54 -36.73
CA ALA A 902 5.82 74.37 -37.40
C ALA A 902 5.45 73.28 -36.38
N SER A 903 6.29 73.04 -35.38
CA SER A 903 5.99 72.07 -34.32
C SER A 903 4.80 72.49 -33.45
N LYS A 904 4.61 73.79 -33.16
CA LYS A 904 3.42 74.29 -32.44
C LYS A 904 2.14 74.15 -33.25
N ARG A 905 2.18 74.39 -34.56
CA ARG A 905 1.02 74.22 -35.46
C ARG A 905 0.53 72.77 -35.53
N ALA A 906 1.40 71.82 -35.25
CA ALA A 906 1.02 70.40 -35.16
C ALA A 906 0.34 70.03 -33.84
N LEU A 907 0.36 70.92 -32.83
CA LEU A 907 -0.26 70.75 -31.51
C LEU A 907 -1.70 71.25 -31.48
N ALA A 908 -2.49 70.73 -30.53
CA ALA A 908 -3.84 71.21 -30.29
C ALA A 908 -3.83 72.52 -29.46
N ASP A 909 -4.91 73.30 -29.52
CA ASP A 909 -5.00 74.59 -28.83
C ASP A 909 -4.94 74.45 -27.29
N SER A 910 -5.37 73.29 -26.76
CA SER A 910 -5.44 72.98 -25.33
C SER A 910 -4.13 72.53 -24.69
N ASP A 911 -3.03 72.46 -25.43
CA ASP A 911 -1.77 71.95 -24.90
C ASP A 911 -1.12 72.91 -23.89
N SER A 912 -0.45 72.36 -22.86
CA SER A 912 0.27 73.12 -21.81
C SER A 912 1.32 74.09 -22.36
N VAL A 913 1.73 73.90 -23.62
CA VAL A 913 2.64 74.76 -24.38
C VAL A 913 2.01 76.10 -24.78
N SER A 914 0.68 76.18 -24.89
CA SER A 914 -0.04 77.36 -25.38
C SER A 914 0.07 78.58 -24.47
N SER A 915 0.42 78.43 -23.20
CA SER A 915 0.55 79.55 -22.24
C SER A 915 1.82 80.38 -22.45
N TYR A 916 2.95 79.76 -22.81
CA TYR A 916 4.24 80.47 -22.92
C TYR A 916 4.66 80.74 -24.37
N TYR A 917 4.18 79.96 -25.35
CA TYR A 917 4.52 80.17 -26.77
C TYR A 917 4.24 81.60 -27.27
N PRO A 918 3.14 82.29 -26.88
CA PRO A 918 2.90 83.68 -27.29
C PRO A 918 4.01 84.64 -26.88
N ALA A 919 4.60 84.47 -25.70
CA ALA A 919 5.70 85.31 -25.22
C ALA A 919 6.98 85.10 -26.06
N LEU A 920 7.27 83.85 -26.44
CA LEU A 920 8.39 83.51 -27.34
C LEU A 920 8.18 84.08 -28.74
N GLU A 921 6.96 84.00 -29.27
CA GLU A 921 6.61 84.58 -30.57
C GLU A 921 6.76 86.10 -30.58
N GLU A 922 6.36 86.77 -29.49
CA GLU A 922 6.50 88.21 -29.36
C GLU A 922 7.98 88.63 -29.29
N ILE A 923 8.84 87.90 -28.56
CA ILE A 923 10.29 88.10 -28.56
C ILE A 923 10.87 87.86 -29.97
N HIS A 924 10.47 86.78 -30.63
CA HIS A 924 10.90 86.49 -32.00
C HIS A 924 10.52 87.61 -32.99
N ARG A 925 9.30 88.16 -32.90
CA ARG A 925 8.88 89.31 -33.72
C ARG A 925 9.78 90.52 -33.52
N ALA A 926 10.17 90.80 -32.28
CA ALA A 926 11.10 91.88 -31.97
C ALA A 926 12.51 91.62 -32.51
N LEU A 927 13.05 90.40 -32.32
CA LEU A 927 14.35 89.99 -32.88
C LEU A 927 14.36 90.06 -34.42
N THR A 928 13.27 89.63 -35.06
CA THR A 928 13.11 89.70 -36.52
C THR A 928 13.11 91.15 -37.00
N THR A 929 12.48 92.05 -36.25
CA THR A 929 12.49 93.50 -36.56
C THR A 929 13.90 94.07 -36.43
N LEU A 930 14.62 93.76 -35.35
CA LEU A 930 16.02 94.18 -35.15
C LEU A 930 16.95 93.69 -36.28
N LEU A 931 16.72 92.48 -36.78
CA LEU A 931 17.49 91.89 -37.88
C LEU A 931 17.14 92.53 -39.23
N LYS A 932 15.85 92.63 -39.56
CA LYS A 932 15.35 93.16 -40.84
C LYS A 932 15.77 94.60 -41.07
N GLU A 933 15.66 95.41 -40.02
CA GLU A 933 15.94 96.85 -40.05
C GLU A 933 17.44 97.15 -39.83
N GLN A 934 18.27 96.10 -39.66
CA GLN A 934 19.72 96.18 -39.46
C GLN A 934 20.13 97.03 -38.24
N THR A 935 19.21 97.17 -37.27
CA THR A 935 19.42 97.86 -35.98
C THR A 935 20.53 97.20 -35.16
N VAL A 936 20.71 95.88 -35.32
CA VAL A 936 21.75 95.07 -34.67
C VAL A 936 22.45 94.19 -35.72
N GLN A 937 23.74 93.90 -35.51
CA GLN A 937 24.49 93.01 -36.41
C GLN A 937 23.90 91.60 -36.46
N VAL A 938 23.88 91.00 -37.65
CA VAL A 938 23.31 89.67 -37.92
C VAL A 938 23.91 88.55 -37.05
N ASN A 939 25.16 88.69 -36.63
CA ASN A 939 25.92 87.74 -35.79
C ASN A 939 25.95 88.12 -34.30
N ALA A 940 25.16 89.12 -33.88
CA ALA A 940 25.08 89.50 -32.48
C ALA A 940 24.62 88.32 -31.62
N LYS A 941 25.19 88.22 -30.42
CA LYS A 941 24.80 87.22 -29.43
C LYS A 941 23.36 87.46 -29.02
N VAL A 942 22.52 86.44 -29.09
CA VAL A 942 21.07 86.60 -28.90
C VAL A 942 20.65 86.72 -27.44
N ALA A 943 21.34 86.04 -26.52
CA ALA A 943 20.96 86.05 -25.10
C ALA A 943 20.96 87.48 -24.47
N PRO A 944 21.97 88.34 -24.69
CA PRO A 944 21.90 89.74 -24.27
C PRO A 944 20.73 90.51 -24.90
N LEU A 945 20.39 90.22 -26.17
CA LEU A 945 19.30 90.90 -26.88
C LEU A 945 17.93 90.50 -26.32
N GLU A 946 17.72 89.20 -26.05
CA GLU A 946 16.49 88.70 -25.41
C GLU A 946 16.33 89.30 -24.01
N GLN A 947 17.41 89.38 -23.23
CA GLN A 947 17.40 90.03 -21.92
C GLN A 947 17.05 91.52 -22.03
N GLN A 948 17.64 92.23 -22.99
CA GLN A 948 17.35 93.64 -23.24
C GLN A 948 15.90 93.86 -23.71
N LEU A 949 15.37 93.00 -24.57
CA LEU A 949 13.96 93.05 -25.01
C LEU A 949 13.00 92.81 -23.86
N THR A 950 13.26 91.80 -23.02
CA THR A 950 12.47 91.54 -21.82
C THR A 950 12.53 92.71 -20.85
N LYS A 951 13.72 93.29 -20.64
CA LYS A 951 13.92 94.48 -19.81
C LYS A 951 13.15 95.69 -20.37
N LEU A 952 13.21 95.93 -21.67
CA LEU A 952 12.48 97.01 -22.33
C LEU A 952 10.96 96.84 -22.19
N LYS A 953 10.44 95.62 -22.40
CA LYS A 953 9.01 95.34 -22.18
C LYS A 953 8.59 95.60 -20.74
N ALA A 954 9.44 95.22 -19.78
CA ALA A 954 9.21 95.52 -18.37
C ALA A 954 9.21 97.04 -18.10
N HIS A 955 10.14 97.80 -18.68
CA HIS A 955 10.16 99.26 -18.55
C HIS A 955 8.90 99.93 -19.11
N LEU A 956 8.32 99.35 -20.17
CA LEU A 956 7.11 99.84 -20.83
C LEU A 956 5.80 99.26 -20.26
N SER A 957 5.87 98.48 -19.18
CA SER A 957 4.71 97.77 -18.61
C SER A 957 3.56 98.69 -18.20
N SER A 958 3.85 99.94 -17.79
CA SER A 958 2.87 100.95 -17.39
C SER A 958 2.43 101.90 -18.50
N ILE A 959 2.99 101.78 -19.70
CA ILE A 959 2.65 102.66 -20.82
C ILE A 959 1.40 102.12 -21.52
N PRO A 960 0.34 102.93 -21.69
CA PRO A 960 -0.85 102.51 -22.40
C PRO A 960 -0.58 102.29 -23.90
N GLU A 961 -1.44 101.51 -24.52
CA GLU A 961 -1.55 101.47 -25.98
C GLU A 961 -2.37 102.68 -26.47
N PRO A 962 -2.05 103.28 -27.64
CA PRO A 962 -1.10 102.81 -28.66
C PRO A 962 0.36 103.29 -28.48
N GLU A 963 0.65 104.13 -27.47
CA GLU A 963 1.96 104.76 -27.30
C GLU A 963 3.08 103.75 -27.06
N LYS A 964 2.78 102.70 -26.29
CA LYS A 964 3.70 101.59 -26.02
C LYS A 964 4.14 100.89 -27.30
N SER A 965 3.19 100.46 -28.15
CA SER A 965 3.51 99.80 -29.43
C SER A 965 4.25 100.72 -30.38
N LEU A 966 3.84 101.99 -30.47
CA LEU A 966 4.49 102.98 -31.33
C LEU A 966 5.95 103.21 -30.93
N PHE A 967 6.22 103.31 -29.63
CA PHE A 967 7.57 103.45 -29.10
C PHE A 967 8.40 102.19 -29.29
N LEU A 968 7.86 101.01 -28.99
CA LEU A 968 8.55 99.75 -29.19
C LEU A 968 8.95 99.59 -30.66
N GLN A 969 8.03 99.86 -31.59
CA GLN A 969 8.32 99.80 -33.03
C GLN A 969 9.40 100.82 -33.43
N SER A 970 9.31 102.05 -32.91
CA SER A 970 10.29 103.10 -33.18
C SER A 970 11.68 102.74 -32.67
N ALA A 971 11.76 102.17 -31.47
CA ALA A 971 13.02 101.74 -30.86
C ALA A 971 13.63 100.56 -31.62
N LEU A 972 12.85 99.56 -32.04
CA LEU A 972 13.39 98.40 -32.77
C LEU A 972 13.87 98.74 -34.19
N LYS A 973 13.36 99.80 -34.80
CA LYS A 973 13.71 100.25 -36.17
C LYS A 973 14.86 101.26 -36.23
N ASP A 974 15.20 101.85 -35.10
CA ASP A 974 16.16 102.94 -35.04
C ASP A 974 17.38 102.52 -34.21
N LYS A 975 18.54 102.43 -34.87
CA LYS A 975 19.78 101.98 -34.23
C LYS A 975 20.15 102.85 -33.03
N THR A 976 20.01 104.16 -33.17
CA THR A 976 20.40 105.13 -32.15
C THR A 976 19.48 105.04 -30.93
N LEU A 977 18.17 104.93 -31.16
CA LEU A 977 17.18 104.77 -30.11
C LEU A 977 17.28 103.40 -29.44
N TRP A 978 17.47 102.32 -30.20
CA TRP A 978 17.70 100.98 -29.67
C TRP A 978 18.92 100.94 -28.76
N GLU A 979 20.08 101.42 -29.22
CA GLU A 979 21.31 101.42 -28.43
C GLU A 979 21.14 102.20 -27.12
N ALA A 980 20.47 103.36 -27.18
CA ALA A 980 20.23 104.20 -26.01
C ALA A 980 19.23 103.56 -25.02
N VAL A 981 18.17 102.92 -25.52
CA VAL A 981 17.16 102.26 -24.69
C VAL A 981 17.68 100.94 -24.11
N ALA A 982 18.41 100.16 -24.90
CA ALA A 982 19.01 98.89 -24.49
C ALA A 982 20.12 99.06 -23.44
N SER A 983 20.81 100.21 -23.45
CA SER A 983 21.83 100.58 -22.45
C SER A 983 21.27 101.38 -21.26
N CYS A 984 19.96 101.66 -21.24
CA CYS A 984 19.33 102.44 -20.19
C CYS A 984 19.21 101.65 -18.87
N GLU A 985 19.54 102.31 -17.76
CA GLU A 985 19.44 101.77 -16.40
C GLU A 985 18.15 102.17 -15.66
N LYS A 986 17.32 103.07 -16.23
CA LYS A 986 16.04 103.46 -15.62
C LYS A 986 15.14 102.25 -15.47
N LYS A 987 14.51 102.10 -14.30
CA LYS A 987 13.67 100.95 -13.95
C LYS A 987 12.32 100.92 -14.69
N GLN A 988 11.79 102.08 -15.05
CA GLN A 988 10.47 102.22 -15.67
C GLN A 988 10.42 103.50 -16.51
N PHE A 989 9.71 103.47 -17.62
CA PHE A 989 9.50 104.66 -18.45
C PHE A 989 8.15 105.30 -18.13
N SER A 990 8.11 106.63 -18.15
CA SER A 990 6.89 107.42 -18.04
C SER A 990 6.34 107.74 -19.44
N SER A 991 5.04 108.09 -19.52
CA SER A 991 4.43 108.54 -20.78
C SER A 991 5.08 109.82 -21.31
N GLY A 992 5.51 110.74 -20.43
CA GLY A 992 6.22 111.97 -20.80
C GLY A 992 7.58 111.70 -21.47
N LEU A 993 8.37 110.79 -20.89
CA LEU A 993 9.66 110.37 -21.44
C LEU A 993 9.48 109.69 -22.81
N VAL A 994 8.53 108.77 -22.94
CA VAL A 994 8.25 108.06 -24.20
C VAL A 994 7.80 109.05 -25.28
N ALA A 995 6.91 109.98 -24.96
CA ALA A 995 6.45 111.00 -25.90
C ALA A 995 7.58 111.93 -26.36
N ASP A 996 8.52 112.30 -25.47
CA ASP A 996 9.68 113.12 -25.82
C ASP A 996 10.65 112.39 -26.75
N LEU A 997 10.92 111.10 -26.51
CA LEU A 997 11.80 110.29 -27.35
C LEU A 997 11.20 110.06 -28.75
N LEU A 998 9.88 109.85 -28.82
CA LEU A 998 9.14 109.79 -30.08
C LEU A 998 9.18 111.14 -30.81
N ALA A 999 9.02 112.26 -30.10
CA ALA A 999 9.09 113.59 -30.69
C ALA A 999 10.50 113.93 -31.20
N LEU A 1000 11.56 113.52 -30.48
CA LEU A 1000 12.95 113.65 -30.94
C LEU A 1000 13.19 112.85 -32.21
N LYS A 1001 12.69 111.61 -32.25
CA LYS A 1001 12.79 110.77 -33.43
C LYS A 1001 12.06 111.40 -34.61
N LYS A 1002 10.80 111.80 -34.41
CA LYS A 1002 10.02 112.47 -35.45
C LYS A 1002 10.71 113.72 -35.96
N PHE A 1003 11.25 114.54 -35.06
CA PHE A 1003 12.00 115.73 -35.43
C PHE A 1003 13.23 115.38 -36.28
N HIS A 1004 14.01 114.40 -35.85
CA HIS A 1004 15.16 113.91 -36.59
C HIS A 1004 14.78 113.43 -37.99
N ASP A 1005 13.76 112.58 -38.09
CA ASP A 1005 13.31 111.98 -39.34
C ASP A 1005 12.74 113.06 -40.30
N ASP A 1006 11.83 113.93 -39.81
CA ASP A 1006 11.26 115.03 -40.61
C ASP A 1006 12.35 115.97 -41.16
N LYS A 1007 13.45 116.16 -40.41
CA LYS A 1007 14.58 117.01 -40.82
C LYS A 1007 15.57 116.31 -41.75
N LEU A 1008 15.73 114.99 -41.64
CA LEU A 1008 16.47 114.21 -42.63
C LEU A 1008 15.75 114.23 -43.98
N ASP A 1009 14.43 114.01 -43.99
CA ASP A 1009 13.62 114.06 -45.20
C ASP A 1009 13.70 115.44 -45.87
N SER A 1010 13.60 116.50 -45.07
CA SER A 1010 13.78 117.87 -45.56
C SER A 1010 15.18 118.13 -46.15
N ASN A 1011 16.20 117.39 -45.71
CA ASN A 1011 17.56 117.51 -46.24
C ASN A 1011 17.71 116.82 -47.61
N GLU A 1012 17.02 115.71 -47.85
CA GLU A 1012 16.98 115.07 -49.17
C GLU A 1012 16.39 116.01 -50.23
N ASP A 1013 15.33 116.74 -49.89
CA ASP A 1013 14.68 117.71 -50.79
C ASP A 1013 15.48 119.01 -50.98
N SER A 1014 16.22 119.44 -49.96
CA SER A 1014 16.86 120.77 -49.91
C SER A 1014 18.37 120.76 -50.17
N GLN A 1015 18.98 119.57 -50.33
CA GLN A 1015 20.39 119.35 -50.66
C GLN A 1015 21.42 119.97 -49.69
N PHE A 1016 21.16 120.05 -48.37
CA PHE A 1016 22.14 120.61 -47.42
C PHE A 1016 23.38 119.72 -47.19
N GLY A 1017 23.39 118.51 -47.76
CA GLY A 1017 24.56 117.64 -47.89
C GLY A 1017 24.90 116.82 -46.64
N GLN A 1018 25.90 115.93 -46.78
CA GLN A 1018 26.24 114.91 -45.76
C GLN A 1018 26.57 115.51 -44.39
N ALA A 1019 27.26 116.64 -44.35
CA ALA A 1019 27.63 117.26 -43.08
C ALA A 1019 26.44 117.88 -42.33
N TYR A 1020 25.27 118.05 -42.96
CA TYR A 1020 24.02 118.35 -42.27
C TYR A 1020 23.43 117.11 -41.63
N THR A 1021 23.36 116.02 -42.39
CA THR A 1021 22.97 114.70 -41.91
C THR A 1021 23.82 114.28 -40.71
N ASP A 1022 25.15 114.46 -40.75
CA ASP A 1022 26.05 114.08 -39.65
C ASP A 1022 25.75 114.86 -38.37
N SER A 1023 25.58 116.19 -38.46
CA SER A 1023 25.21 117.02 -37.30
C SER A 1023 23.83 116.69 -36.74
N LEU A 1024 22.86 116.36 -37.61
CA LEU A 1024 21.52 115.98 -37.20
C LEU A 1024 21.50 114.62 -36.50
N ASN A 1025 22.24 113.65 -37.04
CA ASN A 1025 22.46 112.33 -36.42
C ASN A 1025 23.15 112.45 -35.05
N ASN A 1026 24.22 113.26 -34.95
CA ASN A 1026 24.93 113.50 -33.70
C ASN A 1026 24.04 114.16 -32.65
N PHE A 1027 23.28 115.17 -33.07
CA PHE A 1027 22.31 115.83 -32.19
C PHE A 1027 21.26 114.85 -31.68
N TYR A 1028 20.63 114.07 -32.56
CA TYR A 1028 19.62 113.08 -32.18
C TYR A 1028 20.18 112.04 -31.21
N LYS A 1029 21.38 111.52 -31.49
CA LYS A 1029 22.08 110.56 -30.63
C LYS A 1029 22.30 111.10 -29.21
N GLU A 1030 22.88 112.29 -29.08
CA GLU A 1030 23.13 112.87 -27.77
C GLU A 1030 21.84 113.33 -27.09
N ALA A 1031 20.85 113.84 -27.83
CA ALA A 1031 19.57 114.27 -27.27
C ALA A 1031 18.78 113.09 -26.67
N VAL A 1032 18.70 111.97 -27.38
CA VAL A 1032 18.09 110.72 -26.88
C VAL A 1032 18.84 110.24 -25.63
N ARG A 1033 20.18 110.21 -25.65
CA ARG A 1033 21.00 109.81 -24.50
C ARG A 1033 20.80 110.71 -23.29
N ILE A 1034 20.73 112.02 -23.50
CA ILE A 1034 20.49 113.01 -22.44
C ILE A 1034 19.10 112.81 -21.86
N ARG A 1035 18.08 112.61 -22.70
CA ARG A 1035 16.70 112.43 -22.22
C ARG A 1035 16.51 111.14 -21.42
N LEU A 1036 17.26 110.09 -21.76
CA LEU A 1036 17.30 108.83 -21.01
C LEU A 1036 18.23 108.86 -19.78
N SER A 1037 18.90 109.97 -19.48
CA SER A 1037 19.78 110.10 -18.31
C SER A 1037 19.04 110.40 -17.02
N ASP A 1038 19.71 110.29 -15.88
CA ASP A 1038 19.14 110.60 -14.56
C ASP A 1038 19.24 112.10 -14.18
N LYS A 1039 19.59 112.96 -15.15
CA LYS A 1039 19.60 114.42 -14.93
C LYS A 1039 18.19 114.97 -14.74
N SER A 1040 18.06 116.07 -14.00
CA SER A 1040 16.78 116.76 -13.85
C SER A 1040 16.23 117.27 -15.19
N ALA A 1041 14.91 117.43 -15.31
CA ALA A 1041 14.26 117.85 -16.55
C ALA A 1041 14.86 119.17 -17.11
N LYS A 1042 15.18 120.12 -16.23
CA LYS A 1042 15.84 121.40 -16.56
C LYS A 1042 17.27 121.21 -17.08
N GLU A 1043 18.05 120.33 -16.47
CA GLU A 1043 19.41 120.01 -16.91
C GLU A 1043 19.43 119.23 -18.22
N GLN A 1044 18.47 118.32 -18.42
CA GLN A 1044 18.28 117.60 -19.68
C GLN A 1044 17.95 118.58 -20.81
N ALA A 1045 16.95 119.45 -20.64
CA ALA A 1045 16.58 120.46 -21.63
C ALA A 1045 17.77 121.39 -21.97
N SER A 1046 18.52 121.83 -20.95
CA SER A 1046 19.71 122.68 -21.12
C SER A 1046 20.82 121.96 -21.89
N ALA A 1047 21.06 120.68 -21.57
CA ALA A 1047 22.06 119.87 -22.25
C ALA A 1047 21.67 119.55 -23.70
N ILE A 1048 20.38 119.31 -23.99
CA ILE A 1048 19.88 119.11 -25.36
C ILE A 1048 20.12 120.38 -26.19
N LEU A 1049 19.78 121.56 -25.67
CA LEU A 1049 20.03 122.82 -26.38
C LEU A 1049 21.51 123.11 -26.59
N LYS A 1050 22.35 122.82 -25.59
CA LYS A 1050 23.80 122.97 -25.73
C LYS A 1050 24.33 122.07 -26.85
N THR A 1051 23.81 120.86 -26.95
CA THR A 1051 24.15 119.90 -28.02
C THR A 1051 23.70 120.43 -29.39
N ALA A 1052 22.49 120.98 -29.49
CA ALA A 1052 22.01 121.61 -30.72
C ALA A 1052 22.89 122.78 -31.15
N HIS A 1053 23.28 123.62 -30.19
CA HIS A 1053 24.21 124.71 -30.45
C HIS A 1053 25.55 124.20 -30.96
N SER A 1054 26.16 123.20 -30.32
CA SER A 1054 27.46 122.69 -30.76
C SER A 1054 27.43 122.06 -32.15
N GLU A 1055 26.36 121.35 -32.49
CA GLU A 1055 26.26 120.67 -33.79
C GLU A 1055 25.95 121.63 -34.95
N PHE A 1056 25.26 122.76 -34.69
CA PHE A 1056 24.75 123.63 -35.76
C PHE A 1056 25.34 125.06 -35.82
N ILE A 1057 26.15 125.51 -34.84
CA ILE A 1057 26.65 126.90 -34.72
C ILE A 1057 27.53 127.39 -35.88
N HIS A 1058 28.26 126.51 -36.56
CA HIS A 1058 29.35 126.94 -37.45
C HIS A 1058 28.92 127.20 -38.91
N ARG A 1059 27.62 127.19 -39.23
CA ARG A 1059 27.15 127.29 -40.63
C ARG A 1059 26.00 128.29 -40.73
N HIS A 1060 26.26 129.42 -41.39
CA HIS A 1060 25.36 130.59 -41.43
C HIS A 1060 23.95 130.28 -41.95
N ASP A 1061 23.76 129.28 -42.82
CA ASP A 1061 22.44 128.91 -43.35
C ASP A 1061 21.63 127.96 -42.42
N LYS A 1062 22.18 127.59 -41.25
CA LYS A 1062 21.58 126.63 -40.29
C LYS A 1062 21.06 127.26 -38.99
N GLU A 1063 21.07 128.59 -38.87
CA GLU A 1063 20.46 129.30 -37.72
C GLU A 1063 18.97 128.93 -37.54
N ARG A 1064 18.28 128.65 -38.64
CA ARG A 1064 16.89 128.17 -38.64
C ARG A 1064 16.71 126.81 -37.96
N LEU A 1065 17.71 125.92 -38.01
CA LEU A 1065 17.61 124.61 -37.37
C LEU A 1065 17.81 124.70 -35.85
N ILE A 1066 18.71 125.57 -35.37
CA ILE A 1066 18.82 125.87 -33.94
C ILE A 1066 17.51 126.46 -33.44
N ALA A 1067 16.90 127.35 -34.22
CA ALA A 1067 15.58 127.89 -33.90
C ALA A 1067 14.51 126.78 -33.86
N ASP A 1068 14.48 125.87 -34.82
CA ASP A 1068 13.55 124.73 -34.82
C ASP A 1068 13.78 123.80 -33.61
N VAL A 1069 15.03 123.55 -33.21
CA VAL A 1069 15.33 122.78 -31.98
C VAL A 1069 14.89 123.53 -30.73
N ILE A 1070 15.09 124.85 -30.65
CA ILE A 1070 14.59 125.69 -29.54
C ILE A 1070 13.06 125.65 -29.48
N MET A 1071 12.38 125.70 -30.63
CA MET A 1071 10.93 125.63 -30.71
C MET A 1071 10.38 124.27 -30.26
N VAL A 1072 11.15 123.21 -30.50
CA VAL A 1072 10.80 121.85 -30.10
C VAL A 1072 11.08 121.60 -28.61
N VAL A 1073 12.13 122.21 -28.02
CA VAL A 1073 12.46 122.13 -26.58
C VAL A 1073 11.70 123.20 -25.78
N SER A 1074 10.51 122.84 -25.30
CA SER A 1074 9.48 123.78 -24.84
C SER A 1074 9.82 124.58 -23.58
N ILE A 1075 10.77 124.13 -22.75
CA ILE A 1075 11.02 124.69 -21.41
C ILE A 1075 11.95 125.91 -21.41
N ILE A 1076 12.80 126.11 -22.43
CA ILE A 1076 13.88 127.13 -22.36
C ILE A 1076 13.58 128.39 -23.20
N GLY A 1077 12.72 128.30 -24.22
CA GLY A 1077 12.24 129.48 -24.95
C GLY A 1077 11.62 130.56 -24.04
N LEU A 1078 11.03 130.14 -22.92
CA LEU A 1078 10.41 131.01 -21.91
C LEU A 1078 11.42 131.74 -21.00
N VAL A 1079 12.62 131.20 -20.76
CA VAL A 1079 13.58 131.73 -19.77
C VAL A 1079 14.58 132.72 -20.39
N ILE A 1080 15.08 132.45 -21.59
CA ILE A 1080 16.08 133.30 -22.26
C ILE A 1080 15.45 134.59 -22.79
N GLY A 1081 14.20 134.52 -23.23
CA GLY A 1081 13.47 135.67 -23.75
C GLY A 1081 13.14 136.72 -22.67
N ALA A 1082 12.76 136.30 -21.47
CA ALA A 1082 12.43 137.19 -20.36
C ALA A 1082 13.63 138.06 -19.92
N GLY A 1083 14.83 137.49 -19.88
CA GLY A 1083 16.05 138.23 -19.51
C GLY A 1083 16.47 139.30 -20.52
N ARG A 1084 16.18 139.10 -21.81
CA ARG A 1084 16.52 140.05 -22.88
C ARG A 1084 15.53 141.21 -22.99
N LEU A 1085 14.25 140.94 -22.71
CA LEU A 1085 13.19 141.94 -22.73
C LEU A 1085 13.36 142.94 -21.56
N LEU A 1086 13.88 142.48 -20.41
CA LEU A 1086 14.27 143.35 -19.28
C LEU A 1086 15.54 144.19 -19.55
N ALA A 1087 16.43 143.72 -20.43
CA ALA A 1087 17.64 144.45 -20.85
C ALA A 1087 17.40 145.42 -22.03
N GLY A 1088 16.15 145.63 -22.44
CA GLY A 1088 15.77 146.60 -23.47
C GLY A 1088 16.11 146.20 -24.92
N LYS A 1089 16.37 144.92 -25.21
CA LYS A 1089 16.56 144.41 -26.59
C LYS A 1089 15.33 143.59 -27.04
N SER A 1090 15.07 143.54 -28.35
CA SER A 1090 13.93 142.78 -28.89
C SER A 1090 14.09 141.26 -28.68
N PHE A 1091 12.97 140.54 -28.59
CA PHE A 1091 12.90 139.16 -28.12
C PHE A 1091 13.43 138.15 -29.17
N PHE A 1092 13.26 138.46 -30.45
CA PHE A 1092 13.88 137.76 -31.58
C PHE A 1092 14.69 138.75 -32.40
N PHE A 1093 15.95 138.40 -32.70
CA PHE A 1093 17.02 139.26 -33.24
C PHE A 1093 16.67 140.06 -34.52
N SER A 1094 15.81 141.08 -34.42
CA SER A 1094 15.56 142.13 -35.42
C SER A 1094 14.93 143.37 -34.77
N GLN A 1095 15.21 144.57 -35.30
CA GLN A 1095 14.97 145.88 -34.65
C GLN A 1095 13.53 146.45 -34.76
N ALA A 1096 12.51 145.64 -35.04
CA ALA A 1096 11.13 146.12 -35.06
C ALA A 1096 10.20 145.21 -34.22
N LYS A 1097 9.44 145.84 -33.32
CA LYS A 1097 8.37 145.21 -32.53
C LYS A 1097 7.29 144.70 -33.49
N THR A 1098 6.94 143.41 -33.40
CA THR A 1098 5.85 142.84 -34.22
C THR A 1098 4.67 142.42 -33.35
N ASP A 1099 3.46 142.49 -33.91
CA ASP A 1099 2.21 142.26 -33.16
C ASP A 1099 2.11 140.86 -32.51
N ARG A 1100 2.91 139.89 -32.98
CA ARG A 1100 3.05 138.55 -32.38
C ARG A 1100 3.81 138.56 -31.03
N GLU A 1101 4.68 139.53 -30.77
CA GLU A 1101 5.33 139.69 -29.44
C GLU A 1101 4.32 140.12 -28.36
N ALA A 1102 3.25 140.84 -28.75
CA ALA A 1102 2.20 141.29 -27.81
C ALA A 1102 1.22 140.17 -27.43
N GLU A 1103 0.97 139.23 -28.34
CA GLU A 1103 0.11 138.07 -28.10
C GLU A 1103 0.82 137.00 -27.23
N PHE A 1104 2.13 136.80 -27.44
CA PHE A 1104 2.96 135.86 -26.66
C PHE A 1104 3.13 136.28 -25.19
N ALA A 1105 3.27 137.58 -24.91
CA ALA A 1105 3.43 138.09 -23.55
C ALA A 1105 2.17 137.93 -22.68
N ASN A 1106 0.97 137.93 -23.28
CA ASN A 1106 -0.29 137.97 -22.53
C ASN A 1106 -0.92 136.60 -22.23
N GLN A 1107 -0.58 135.54 -22.99
CA GLN A 1107 -1.19 134.22 -22.79
C GLN A 1107 -0.29 133.17 -22.13
N TRP A 1108 1.05 133.27 -22.23
CA TRP A 1108 1.96 132.17 -21.83
C TRP A 1108 2.79 132.42 -20.57
N LEU A 1109 2.85 133.66 -20.06
CA LEU A 1109 3.61 134.02 -18.84
C LEU A 1109 2.92 133.63 -17.52
N LYS A 1110 1.71 133.02 -17.55
CA LYS A 1110 0.92 132.73 -16.35
C LYS A 1110 1.06 131.32 -15.77
N GLN A 1111 1.85 130.42 -16.36
CA GLN A 1111 2.09 129.09 -15.79
C GLN A 1111 3.55 128.67 -15.99
N LEU A 1112 4.36 128.81 -14.95
CA LEU A 1112 5.66 128.14 -14.84
C LEU A 1112 5.50 126.97 -13.85
N PRO A 1113 5.90 125.73 -14.20
CA PRO A 1113 5.86 124.59 -13.29
C PRO A 1113 6.86 124.73 -12.12
N ASP A 1114 6.46 124.21 -10.95
CA ASP A 1114 7.23 124.25 -9.70
C ASP A 1114 8.46 123.34 -9.74
N GLU A 1115 9.52 123.68 -8.98
CA GLU A 1115 10.82 122.99 -8.97
C GLU A 1115 10.80 121.51 -8.48
N ASN A 1116 9.62 120.95 -8.20
CA ASN A 1116 9.44 119.65 -7.54
C ASN A 1116 8.73 118.57 -8.39
N GLU A 1117 8.51 118.76 -9.69
CA GLU A 1117 7.95 117.69 -10.54
C GLU A 1117 9.00 116.62 -10.89
N GLU A 1118 8.63 115.34 -10.73
CA GLU A 1118 9.46 114.19 -11.09
C GLU A 1118 9.97 114.31 -12.53
N SER A 1119 11.31 114.24 -12.72
CA SER A 1119 12.02 114.64 -13.94
C SER A 1119 11.56 113.96 -15.23
N ASP A 1120 10.89 112.82 -15.10
CA ASP A 1120 10.49 111.98 -16.23
C ASP A 1120 9.03 112.20 -16.63
N GLN A 1121 8.14 112.70 -15.77
CA GLN A 1121 6.75 112.99 -16.16
C GLN A 1121 6.63 114.29 -16.95
N THR A 1122 7.48 115.28 -16.65
CA THR A 1122 7.49 116.56 -17.34
C THR A 1122 7.95 116.39 -18.79
N ARG A 1123 7.08 116.75 -19.72
CA ARG A 1123 7.35 116.74 -21.17
C ARG A 1123 8.31 117.87 -21.52
N LEU A 1124 9.48 117.52 -22.07
CA LEU A 1124 10.49 118.49 -22.46
C LEU A 1124 10.37 118.92 -23.93
N ILE A 1125 9.71 118.09 -24.73
CA ILE A 1125 9.76 118.13 -26.18
C ILE A 1125 8.35 118.09 -26.74
N SER A 1126 7.97 119.17 -27.43
CA SER A 1126 6.67 119.28 -28.09
C SER A 1126 6.87 119.34 -29.60
N PRO A 1127 6.08 118.60 -30.39
CA PRO A 1127 6.12 118.72 -31.84
C PRO A 1127 5.74 120.15 -32.26
N PRO A 1128 6.32 120.69 -33.34
CA PRO A 1128 5.90 121.99 -33.87
C PRO A 1128 4.40 121.96 -34.19
N ALA A 1129 3.66 123.01 -33.84
CA ALA A 1129 2.30 123.19 -34.34
C ALA A 1129 2.38 123.30 -35.88
N ALA A 1130 1.60 122.47 -36.57
CA ALA A 1130 1.60 122.35 -38.04
C ALA A 1130 1.28 123.67 -38.75
#